data_AF-A0A520QFV1-F1
#
_entry.id   AF-A0A520QFV1-F1
#
_cell.length_a   1.000
_cell.length_b   1.000
_cell.length_c   1.000
_cell.angle_alpha   90.00
_cell.angle_beta   90.00
_cell.angle_gamma   90.00
#
_symmetry.space_group_name_H-M   'P 1'
#
loop_
_entity.id
_entity.type
_entity.pdbx_description
1 polymer ?
#
loop_
_entity_poly.entity_id
_entity_poly.type
_entity_poly.pdbx_seq_one_letter_code
_entity_poly.pdbx_strand_id
1 'polypeptide(L)'
;MKNVMALAAPVLMTSAALADASGSYSWEDGVATIIGSFGNIGTAENVSDNANTGSQALYVAESPLSGTPQAYVAWVQGLTDGDVIDGSFFAFDQGSVRVRIWGHYTSGTDDPTSYSGSASGNTAYTTDIGWEQMSHTWTFDSNAGTRDGLMIECRIYSADEANNFTYVDDISVNVTGSNATILFPDYTLGDLDSDGVPDSSDNCPNTPNADQSDCDGNGVGDACEVDTSDCNSNGILDNCDIQDGTSNDNDGNGVPDECFGSGVVLNEFTYYYPPDFDGNGDGETINFNDDEYLEILNTSAADIDISNWTISDRTGVRHVFSAGTTISANCGVVIFGGGTPSGAFGGMEVVVSSTGSLSFNSSDDLIALADASGIVQDSYEYLNPSSDDFRGFGRSPDGSGEFAYIGGPDASLATIGLDASGGFFGGCSSGGDSDSDGVPDDIDNCPNTSNSDQADCDGDGVGDACETGISDCNSNGIPDSCDIDNQTSGDCNTNGVPDECDLIDGTLEDNNGNSVPDSCEVDVPADVYINEVRRDEPGADNNDYVEVRGPSGQSMDGISLIIIGDGAGGSGVVEEVINLSGLVVGSDGALLICEDTFTLGPIALADLIPEGGVNLENSDNITLALVTNFSGSLDQDLDTDDNGTLDATPWLGVVDAVGSVENTDTPPTGTEWSYATSLGGEDIGPDTTFAPAHIWRCPDSLAWNIGFFGSDQGELQDTPGVGNLDCDGGEPNNCPEDVDGDQVVGFSDILAILSNWGGSSPDIDGDGVVGFSDVLAVLSSFGDCNP
;
A
#
# COMPACT_ATOMS: atom_id res chain seq x y z
N MET A 1 76.93 -39.76 -15.24
CA MET A 1 75.78 -39.19 -15.99
C MET A 1 74.89 -38.52 -14.94
N LYS A 2 74.65 -37.22 -14.89
CA LYS A 2 74.76 -36.13 -15.87
C LYS A 2 75.24 -34.84 -15.17
N ASN A 3 76.01 -34.05 -15.91
CA ASN A 3 76.28 -32.62 -15.70
C ASN A 3 74.98 -31.82 -15.62
N VAL A 4 75.00 -30.61 -15.04
CA VAL A 4 74.82 -29.34 -15.78
C VAL A 4 75.50 -28.20 -15.01
N MET A 5 76.35 -27.44 -15.72
CA MET A 5 76.95 -26.15 -15.34
C MET A 5 75.89 -25.04 -15.40
N ALA A 6 75.92 -24.08 -14.47
CA ALA A 6 75.28 -22.78 -14.66
C ALA A 6 76.36 -21.71 -14.86
N LEU A 7 76.38 -21.13 -16.07
CA LEU A 7 77.17 -19.96 -16.45
C LEU A 7 76.68 -18.72 -15.69
N ALA A 8 77.61 -17.93 -15.16
CA ALA A 8 77.34 -16.54 -14.80
C ALA A 8 77.40 -15.68 -16.07
N ALA A 9 76.27 -15.07 -16.46
CA ALA A 9 76.23 -14.02 -17.47
C ALA A 9 76.41 -12.65 -16.79
N PRO A 10 77.14 -11.70 -17.39
CA PRO A 10 77.26 -10.35 -16.85
C PRO A 10 75.93 -9.61 -17.03
N VAL A 11 75.38 -9.10 -15.93
CA VAL A 11 74.25 -8.16 -15.97
C VAL A 11 74.78 -6.86 -16.58
N LEU A 12 74.39 -6.59 -17.83
CA LEU A 12 74.38 -5.23 -18.36
C LEU A 12 73.39 -4.44 -17.50
N MET A 13 73.86 -3.48 -16.70
CA MET A 13 72.99 -2.43 -16.20
C MET A 13 72.58 -1.55 -17.39
N THR A 14 71.47 -1.88 -18.01
CA THR A 14 70.69 -0.88 -18.74
C THR A 14 70.02 -0.02 -17.68
N SER A 15 70.42 1.25 -17.54
CA SER A 15 69.62 2.23 -16.83
C SER A 15 68.24 2.23 -17.49
N ALA A 16 67.22 1.75 -16.78
CA ALA A 16 65.85 2.01 -17.20
C ALA A 16 65.70 3.53 -17.24
N ALA A 17 65.34 4.08 -18.40
CA ALA A 17 64.89 5.46 -18.45
C ALA A 17 63.68 5.55 -17.51
N LEU A 18 63.69 6.52 -16.59
CA LEU A 18 62.50 6.85 -15.81
C LEU A 18 61.38 7.20 -16.79
N ALA A 19 60.14 6.84 -16.45
CA ALA A 19 58.97 7.23 -17.25
C ALA A 19 58.81 8.76 -17.22
N ASP A 20 58.27 9.34 -18.28
CA ASP A 20 57.90 10.75 -18.31
C ASP A 20 56.68 10.98 -17.39
N ALA A 21 56.65 12.07 -16.63
CA ALA A 21 55.48 12.49 -15.87
C ALA A 21 54.69 13.51 -16.68
N SER A 22 53.41 13.27 -16.96
CA SER A 22 52.57 14.21 -17.70
C SER A 22 51.20 14.37 -17.06
N GLY A 23 50.64 15.57 -17.19
CA GLY A 23 49.31 15.91 -16.68
C GLY A 23 48.72 17.10 -17.43
N SER A 24 47.40 17.23 -17.36
CA SER A 24 46.69 18.38 -17.92
C SER A 24 45.47 18.72 -17.06
N TYR A 25 45.06 19.98 -17.10
CA TYR A 25 43.91 20.48 -16.38
C TYR A 25 43.18 21.54 -17.23
N SER A 26 41.85 21.51 -17.23
CA SER A 26 41.01 22.38 -18.06
C SER A 26 39.85 23.00 -17.28
N TRP A 27 39.94 23.07 -15.94
CA TRP A 27 38.94 23.73 -15.09
C TRP A 27 37.50 23.22 -15.20
N GLU A 28 37.28 22.03 -15.77
CA GLU A 28 35.94 21.45 -15.96
C GLU A 28 35.28 20.94 -14.68
N ASP A 29 35.96 21.02 -13.53
CA ASP A 29 35.39 20.71 -12.21
C ASP A 29 34.36 21.75 -11.75
N GLY A 30 34.39 22.95 -12.34
CA GLY A 30 33.51 24.08 -12.02
C GLY A 30 33.78 24.73 -10.66
N VAL A 31 34.85 24.34 -9.96
CA VAL A 31 35.11 24.76 -8.57
C VAL A 31 36.50 25.37 -8.40
N ALA A 32 37.57 24.66 -8.77
CA ALA A 32 38.92 25.13 -8.52
C ALA A 32 39.27 26.34 -9.39
N THR A 33 40.16 27.22 -8.89
CA THR A 33 40.58 28.46 -9.57
C THR A 33 42.09 28.50 -9.81
N ILE A 34 42.88 28.98 -8.85
CA ILE A 34 44.34 29.07 -8.94
C ILE A 34 44.97 28.51 -7.66
N ILE A 35 46.17 27.96 -7.76
CA ILE A 35 46.94 27.45 -6.61
C ILE A 35 47.35 28.61 -5.67
N GLY A 36 47.54 29.79 -6.24
CA GLY A 36 48.00 30.99 -5.54
C GLY A 36 48.28 32.13 -6.50
N SER A 37 48.81 33.25 -6.00
CA SER A 37 49.15 34.39 -6.86
C SER A 37 50.26 35.27 -6.29
N PHE A 38 50.84 36.10 -7.16
CA PHE A 38 51.72 37.21 -6.79
C PHE A 38 51.33 38.50 -7.51
N GLY A 39 51.34 39.61 -6.78
CA GLY A 39 50.89 40.90 -7.30
C GLY A 39 49.37 41.06 -7.22
N ASN A 40 48.83 42.01 -7.97
CA ASN A 40 47.43 42.42 -7.84
C ASN A 40 46.49 41.58 -8.72
N ILE A 41 46.43 40.25 -8.49
CA ILE A 41 45.31 39.44 -8.98
C ILE A 41 44.11 39.77 -8.10
N GLY A 42 43.14 40.50 -8.64
CA GLY A 42 41.96 40.95 -7.90
C GLY A 42 40.82 39.93 -7.93
N THR A 43 40.75 39.15 -9.00
CA THR A 43 39.72 38.12 -9.20
C THR A 43 40.34 36.94 -9.92
N ALA A 44 40.04 35.73 -9.45
CA ALA A 44 40.31 34.48 -10.14
C ALA A 44 39.10 33.56 -9.91
N GLU A 45 38.41 33.17 -10.97
CA GLU A 45 37.12 32.48 -10.90
C GLU A 45 37.05 31.40 -11.97
N ASN A 46 36.38 30.30 -11.65
CA ASN A 46 36.01 29.28 -12.61
C ASN A 46 34.69 29.71 -13.27
N VAL A 47 34.68 29.89 -14.58
CA VAL A 47 33.53 30.46 -15.29
C VAL A 47 33.16 29.63 -16.51
N SER A 48 31.86 29.54 -16.76
CA SER A 48 31.31 28.82 -17.93
C SER A 48 31.37 29.63 -19.22
N ASP A 49 31.86 30.87 -19.14
CA ASP A 49 31.85 31.83 -20.23
C ASP A 49 33.19 31.82 -20.95
N ASN A 50 33.14 31.65 -22.27
CA ASN A 50 34.29 31.78 -23.17
C ASN A 50 35.44 30.80 -22.90
N ALA A 51 35.15 29.50 -22.74
CA ALA A 51 36.13 28.42 -22.66
C ALA A 51 36.84 28.14 -24.00
N ASN A 52 38.07 27.60 -23.97
CA ASN A 52 38.83 27.24 -25.17
C ASN A 52 38.38 25.87 -25.68
N THR A 53 38.32 24.90 -24.79
CA THR A 53 37.65 23.62 -24.99
C THR A 53 36.72 23.35 -23.80
N GLY A 54 35.87 22.32 -23.89
CA GLY A 54 34.95 22.02 -22.79
C GLY A 54 33.90 23.09 -22.52
N SER A 55 33.58 23.30 -21.25
CA SER A 55 32.47 24.11 -20.75
C SER A 55 32.88 25.16 -19.70
N GLN A 56 34.10 25.08 -19.17
CA GLN A 56 34.60 25.96 -18.12
C GLN A 56 35.99 26.50 -18.48
N ALA A 57 36.35 27.66 -17.97
CA ALA A 57 37.69 28.20 -18.04
C ALA A 57 38.02 29.06 -16.83
N LEU A 58 39.30 29.27 -16.59
CA LEU A 58 39.77 30.17 -15.55
C LEU A 58 39.69 31.63 -16.02
N TYR A 59 38.82 32.42 -15.41
CA TYR A 59 38.82 33.87 -15.50
C TYR A 59 39.83 34.46 -14.52
N VAL A 60 40.70 35.37 -14.98
CA VAL A 60 41.64 36.09 -14.11
C VAL A 60 41.66 37.58 -14.43
N ALA A 61 41.52 38.43 -13.41
CA ALA A 61 41.58 39.88 -13.54
C ALA A 61 42.65 40.52 -12.66
N GLU A 62 43.40 41.46 -13.26
CA GLU A 62 44.34 42.32 -12.55
C GLU A 62 43.61 43.52 -11.91
N SER A 63 43.51 43.57 -10.58
CA SER A 63 42.93 44.75 -9.91
C SER A 63 43.59 45.01 -8.55
N PRO A 64 44.09 46.24 -8.28
CA PRO A 64 44.27 47.36 -9.21
C PRO A 64 45.50 47.15 -10.11
N LEU A 65 45.64 47.90 -11.22
CA LEU A 65 46.78 47.76 -12.13
C LEU A 65 48.14 47.95 -11.42
N SER A 66 49.00 46.94 -11.52
CA SER A 66 50.33 46.86 -10.90
C SER A 66 51.45 46.56 -11.89
N GLY A 67 51.09 46.02 -13.06
CA GLY A 67 51.95 45.88 -14.23
C GLY A 67 52.20 44.44 -14.65
N THR A 68 52.42 43.51 -13.71
CA THR A 68 52.72 42.08 -14.04
C THR A 68 52.27 41.07 -12.97
N PRO A 69 50.99 41.00 -12.59
CA PRO A 69 50.55 39.99 -11.64
C PRO A 69 50.65 38.58 -12.23
N GLN A 70 50.73 37.58 -11.36
CA GLN A 70 51.00 36.19 -11.68
C GLN A 70 49.95 35.32 -10.99
N ALA A 71 49.20 34.54 -11.76
CA ALA A 71 48.32 33.49 -11.26
C ALA A 71 49.05 32.14 -11.35
N TYR A 72 49.06 31.36 -10.27
CA TYR A 72 49.76 30.08 -10.19
C TYR A 72 48.82 28.97 -10.63
N VAL A 73 49.21 28.24 -11.68
CA VAL A 73 48.29 27.35 -12.43
C VAL A 73 48.73 25.89 -12.47
N ALA A 74 49.99 25.59 -12.15
CA ALA A 74 50.46 24.21 -11.91
C ALA A 74 51.74 24.21 -11.08
N TRP A 75 51.88 23.27 -10.16
CA TRP A 75 53.08 23.10 -9.35
C TRP A 75 53.74 21.74 -9.61
N VAL A 76 55.02 21.76 -10.00
CA VAL A 76 55.78 20.54 -10.30
C VAL A 76 56.80 20.29 -9.20
N GLN A 77 56.75 19.12 -8.59
CA GLN A 77 57.57 18.71 -7.46
C GLN A 77 58.36 17.43 -7.75
N GLY A 78 59.32 17.11 -6.88
CA GLY A 78 60.13 15.90 -7.01
C GLY A 78 61.14 15.96 -8.16
N LEU A 79 61.51 17.18 -8.58
CA LEU A 79 62.41 17.44 -9.69
C LEU A 79 63.89 17.22 -9.29
N THR A 80 64.69 16.74 -10.24
CA THR A 80 66.14 16.59 -10.09
C THR A 80 66.92 17.46 -11.09
N ASP A 81 68.19 17.77 -10.78
CA ASP A 81 69.04 18.61 -11.62
C ASP A 81 69.11 18.07 -13.06
N GLY A 82 68.64 18.87 -14.02
CA GLY A 82 68.63 18.52 -15.44
C GLY A 82 67.30 17.98 -15.96
N ASP A 83 66.28 17.78 -15.11
CA ASP A 83 64.93 17.46 -15.56
C ASP A 83 64.40 18.53 -16.52
N VAL A 84 63.72 18.10 -17.58
CA VAL A 84 63.17 18.99 -18.61
C VAL A 84 61.66 19.05 -18.45
N ILE A 85 61.13 20.24 -18.19
CA ILE A 85 59.71 20.50 -17.98
C ILE A 85 59.18 21.30 -19.16
N ASP A 86 58.28 20.72 -19.92
CA ASP A 86 57.49 21.40 -20.95
C ASP A 86 56.14 21.78 -20.35
N GLY A 87 55.84 23.07 -20.26
CA GLY A 87 54.53 23.56 -19.83
C GLY A 87 53.86 24.40 -20.91
N SER A 88 52.55 24.26 -21.03
CA SER A 88 51.72 25.10 -21.89
C SER A 88 50.34 25.32 -21.31
N PHE A 89 49.69 26.43 -21.68
CA PHE A 89 48.26 26.66 -21.48
C PHE A 89 47.74 27.53 -22.63
N PHE A 90 46.44 27.54 -22.87
CA PHE A 90 45.79 28.50 -23.75
C PHE A 90 45.39 29.74 -22.97
N ALA A 91 45.56 30.91 -23.56
CA ALA A 91 45.10 32.17 -22.98
C ALA A 91 44.35 33.00 -24.03
N PHE A 92 43.28 33.65 -23.59
CA PHE A 92 42.45 34.50 -24.44
C PHE A 92 42.91 35.96 -24.37
N ASP A 93 43.42 36.47 -25.49
CA ASP A 93 43.79 37.88 -25.64
C ASP A 93 42.56 38.68 -26.12
N GLN A 94 42.19 39.71 -25.36
CA GLN A 94 41.09 40.61 -25.69
C GLN A 94 41.56 41.99 -26.21
N GLY A 95 42.85 42.11 -26.55
CA GLY A 95 43.52 43.28 -27.13
C GLY A 95 44.12 44.23 -26.10
N SER A 96 43.48 44.40 -24.94
CA SER A 96 43.92 45.27 -23.83
C SER A 96 44.76 44.54 -22.77
N VAL A 97 44.68 43.21 -22.74
CA VAL A 97 45.44 42.34 -21.84
C VAL A 97 46.25 41.37 -22.67
N ARG A 98 47.50 41.19 -22.29
CA ARG A 98 48.37 40.19 -22.88
C ARG A 98 48.87 39.22 -21.84
N VAL A 99 49.09 37.98 -22.25
CA VAL A 99 49.50 36.90 -21.33
C VAL A 99 50.87 36.35 -21.72
N ARG A 100 51.62 35.87 -20.72
CA ARG A 100 52.82 35.05 -20.89
C ARG A 100 52.80 33.88 -19.93
N ILE A 101 53.43 32.78 -20.35
CA ILE A 101 53.78 31.70 -19.46
C ILE A 101 55.12 32.02 -18.79
N TRP A 102 55.15 31.91 -17.47
CA TRP A 102 56.33 32.17 -16.65
C TRP A 102 56.48 31.06 -15.61
N GLY A 103 57.62 31.04 -14.91
CA GLY A 103 57.77 30.17 -13.76
C GLY A 103 58.77 30.70 -12.75
N HIS A 104 58.65 30.20 -11.53
CA HIS A 104 59.59 30.39 -10.44
C HIS A 104 59.88 29.07 -9.74
N TYR A 105 61.05 29.01 -9.12
CA TYR A 105 61.42 27.87 -8.29
C TYR A 105 60.80 28.02 -6.91
N THR A 106 60.34 26.91 -6.34
CA THR A 106 59.78 26.81 -4.98
C THR A 106 60.78 26.12 -4.06
N SER A 107 60.59 26.25 -2.74
CA SER A 107 61.41 25.59 -1.71
C SER A 107 60.51 24.89 -0.70
N GLY A 108 60.81 23.63 -0.38
CA GLY A 108 59.92 22.75 0.37
C GLY A 108 58.82 22.12 -0.50
N THR A 109 58.13 21.14 0.06
CA THR A 109 57.09 20.35 -0.63
C THR A 109 55.66 20.73 -0.23
N ASP A 110 55.49 21.62 0.74
CA ASP A 110 54.19 21.84 1.40
C ASP A 110 53.71 23.31 1.30
N ASP A 111 54.51 24.20 0.72
CA ASP A 111 54.16 25.61 0.51
C ASP A 111 54.25 25.99 -0.98
N PRO A 112 53.12 25.95 -1.73
CA PRO A 112 53.10 26.32 -3.14
C PRO A 112 53.32 27.82 -3.39
N THR A 113 53.33 28.66 -2.36
CA THR A 113 53.56 30.11 -2.47
C THR A 113 55.03 30.50 -2.26
N SER A 114 55.89 29.54 -1.94
CA SER A 114 57.31 29.78 -1.69
C SER A 114 58.07 30.28 -2.93
N TYR A 115 58.96 31.26 -2.75
CA TYR A 115 59.74 31.84 -3.85
C TYR A 115 61.25 31.67 -3.66
N SER A 116 61.87 30.85 -4.51
CA SER A 116 63.33 30.57 -4.58
C SER A 116 63.93 31.02 -5.93
N GLY A 117 63.40 32.12 -6.46
CA GLY A 117 63.91 32.81 -7.66
C GLY A 117 63.18 32.47 -8.95
N SER A 118 63.22 33.39 -9.90
CA SER A 118 62.58 33.24 -11.23
C SER A 118 63.23 32.13 -12.05
N ALA A 119 62.43 31.21 -12.59
CA ALA A 119 62.82 30.25 -13.62
C ALA A 119 62.73 30.84 -15.04
N SER A 120 62.21 32.07 -15.16
CA SER A 120 61.93 32.75 -16.42
C SER A 120 60.76 32.13 -17.17
N GLY A 121 60.50 32.59 -18.39
CA GLY A 121 59.42 32.08 -19.22
C GLY A 121 59.61 32.52 -20.66
N ASN A 122 58.53 32.46 -21.43
CA ASN A 122 58.60 32.76 -22.85
C ASN A 122 58.79 34.28 -23.11
N THR A 123 59.33 34.61 -24.29
CA THR A 123 59.70 35.98 -24.65
C THR A 123 58.60 36.74 -25.37
N ALA A 124 57.69 36.03 -26.04
CA ALA A 124 56.54 36.59 -26.73
C ALA A 124 55.31 36.62 -25.80
N TYR A 125 54.49 37.64 -25.97
CA TYR A 125 53.15 37.70 -25.38
C TYR A 125 52.15 37.15 -26.38
N THR A 126 50.92 36.90 -25.96
CA THR A 126 49.79 36.82 -26.89
C THR A 126 49.78 38.04 -27.83
N THR A 127 49.43 37.82 -29.10
CA THR A 127 49.57 38.83 -30.16
C THR A 127 48.30 39.13 -30.95
N ASP A 128 47.41 38.16 -31.07
CA ASP A 128 46.16 38.27 -31.83
C ASP A 128 44.97 38.16 -30.88
N ILE A 129 43.88 38.89 -31.16
CA ILE A 129 42.64 38.78 -30.38
C ILE A 129 42.07 37.36 -30.56
N GLY A 130 41.87 36.65 -29.46
CA GLY A 130 41.40 35.26 -29.43
C GLY A 130 42.27 34.35 -28.56
N TRP A 131 41.99 33.04 -28.62
CA TRP A 131 42.76 32.01 -27.94
C TRP A 131 44.12 31.77 -28.62
N GLU A 132 45.20 31.86 -27.84
CA GLU A 132 46.56 31.57 -28.26
C GLU A 132 47.25 30.66 -27.23
N GLN A 133 47.99 29.64 -27.69
CA GLN A 133 48.72 28.75 -26.79
C GLN A 133 50.07 29.35 -26.39
N MET A 134 50.30 29.48 -25.10
CA MET A 134 51.57 29.88 -24.52
C MET A 134 52.33 28.64 -24.06
N SER A 135 53.62 28.53 -24.42
CA SER A 135 54.45 27.38 -24.03
C SER A 135 55.88 27.78 -23.69
N HIS A 136 56.50 27.03 -22.78
CA HIS A 136 57.91 27.15 -22.45
C HIS A 136 58.49 25.82 -21.98
N THR A 137 59.79 25.65 -22.24
CA THR A 137 60.58 24.51 -21.74
C THR A 137 61.58 25.01 -20.71
N TRP A 138 61.48 24.52 -19.48
CA TRP A 138 62.45 24.76 -18.42
C TRP A 138 63.40 23.57 -18.28
N THR A 139 64.60 23.83 -17.77
CA THR A 139 65.50 22.79 -17.26
C THR A 139 65.72 23.06 -15.78
N PHE A 140 65.36 22.10 -14.94
CA PHE A 140 65.42 22.28 -13.50
C PHE A 140 66.86 22.35 -12.98
N ASP A 141 67.10 23.28 -12.06
CA ASP A 141 68.35 23.48 -11.35
C ASP A 141 68.01 23.69 -9.87
N SER A 142 68.29 22.68 -9.05
CA SER A 142 68.07 22.65 -7.61
C SER A 142 68.87 23.73 -6.87
N ASN A 143 69.87 24.34 -7.53
CA ASN A 143 70.79 25.30 -6.91
C ASN A 143 71.36 24.76 -5.59
N ALA A 144 72.02 23.61 -5.68
CA ALA A 144 72.58 22.88 -4.54
C ALA A 144 71.53 22.49 -3.48
N GLY A 145 70.32 22.11 -3.91
CA GLY A 145 69.23 21.65 -3.03
C GLY A 145 68.51 22.76 -2.28
N THR A 146 68.51 23.99 -2.80
CA THR A 146 67.72 25.12 -2.24
C THR A 146 66.39 25.33 -2.97
N ARG A 147 66.13 24.54 -4.02
CA ARG A 147 64.91 24.53 -4.81
C ARG A 147 64.45 23.09 -4.95
N ASP A 148 63.17 22.88 -4.70
CA ASP A 148 62.56 21.54 -4.65
C ASP A 148 61.43 21.35 -5.68
N GLY A 149 61.03 22.44 -6.35
CA GLY A 149 59.98 22.40 -7.37
C GLY A 149 59.96 23.62 -8.30
N LEU A 150 59.06 23.59 -9.27
CA LEU A 150 58.80 24.64 -10.26
C LEU A 150 57.31 24.98 -10.26
N MET A 151 56.97 26.24 -9.97
CA MET A 151 55.62 26.76 -10.13
C MET A 151 55.48 27.37 -11.52
N ILE A 152 54.40 27.01 -12.23
CA ILE A 152 54.03 27.54 -13.53
C ILE A 152 52.98 28.65 -13.33
N GLU A 153 53.22 29.77 -13.98
CA GLU A 153 52.47 31.01 -13.80
C GLU A 153 51.83 31.46 -15.12
N CYS A 154 50.56 31.86 -15.03
CA CYS A 154 49.95 32.77 -15.98
C CYS A 154 50.27 34.21 -15.58
N ARG A 155 51.06 34.90 -16.41
CA ARG A 155 51.50 36.28 -16.15
C ARG A 155 50.77 37.26 -17.04
N ILE A 156 50.08 38.21 -16.41
CA ILE A 156 49.13 39.12 -17.06
C ILE A 156 49.76 40.50 -17.25
N TYR A 157 49.46 41.15 -18.38
CA TYR A 157 49.93 42.50 -18.74
C TYR A 157 48.74 43.32 -19.23
N SER A 158 48.11 44.06 -18.32
CA SER A 158 46.94 44.87 -18.63
C SER A 158 47.32 46.31 -18.97
N ALA A 159 46.74 46.87 -20.02
CA ALA A 159 46.99 48.24 -20.47
C ALA A 159 46.00 49.26 -19.86
N ASP A 160 44.82 48.84 -19.41
CA ASP A 160 43.78 49.69 -18.82
C ASP A 160 42.92 48.93 -17.79
N GLU A 161 42.27 49.67 -16.87
CA GLU A 161 41.45 49.14 -15.77
C GLU A 161 40.06 48.64 -16.24
N ALA A 162 39.63 49.00 -17.45
CA ALA A 162 38.29 48.65 -17.94
C ALA A 162 38.24 47.25 -18.57
N ASN A 163 39.38 46.78 -19.08
CA ASN A 163 39.54 45.47 -19.71
C ASN A 163 40.89 44.89 -19.25
N ASN A 164 40.96 44.55 -17.95
CA ASN A 164 42.13 44.10 -17.21
C ASN A 164 42.12 42.59 -16.90
N PHE A 165 41.32 41.81 -17.63
CA PHE A 165 41.16 40.38 -17.40
C PHE A 165 41.57 39.52 -18.61
N THR A 166 41.62 38.21 -18.41
CA THR A 166 41.87 37.21 -19.47
C THR A 166 41.22 35.89 -19.05
N TYR A 167 41.10 34.96 -20.00
CA TYR A 167 40.71 33.58 -19.74
C TYR A 167 41.90 32.67 -19.97
N VAL A 168 42.08 31.67 -19.13
CA VAL A 168 43.14 30.65 -19.22
C VAL A 168 42.47 29.28 -19.21
N ASP A 169 42.95 28.38 -20.05
CA ASP A 169 42.37 27.05 -20.21
C ASP A 169 43.42 26.04 -20.71
N ASP A 170 43.11 24.76 -20.66
CA ASP A 170 43.87 23.66 -21.24
C ASP A 170 45.37 23.70 -20.87
N ILE A 171 45.67 23.75 -19.56
CA ILE A 171 47.05 23.64 -19.09
C ILE A 171 47.54 22.21 -19.27
N SER A 172 48.76 22.06 -19.76
CA SER A 172 49.45 20.78 -19.91
C SER A 172 50.90 20.91 -19.44
N VAL A 173 51.36 19.90 -18.70
CA VAL A 173 52.72 19.83 -18.18
C VAL A 173 53.27 18.44 -18.48
N ASN A 174 54.48 18.39 -19.02
CA ASN A 174 55.21 17.16 -19.29
C ASN A 174 56.65 17.27 -18.78
N VAL A 175 57.10 16.30 -18.00
CA VAL A 175 58.46 16.22 -17.45
C VAL A 175 59.15 14.99 -18.03
N THR A 176 60.19 15.20 -18.83
CA THR A 176 60.88 14.11 -19.52
C THR A 176 61.83 13.37 -18.57
N GLY A 177 61.71 12.05 -18.51
CA GLY A 177 62.65 11.16 -17.81
C GLY A 177 62.68 11.34 -16.29
N SER A 178 61.57 11.70 -15.67
CA SER A 178 61.45 11.99 -14.23
C SER A 178 60.11 11.51 -13.67
N ASN A 179 60.10 11.02 -12.44
CA ASN A 179 58.89 10.66 -11.69
C ASN A 179 58.32 11.85 -10.90
N ALA A 180 58.44 13.05 -11.46
CA ALA A 180 57.95 14.28 -10.87
C ALA A 180 56.43 14.21 -10.61
N THR A 181 55.98 14.90 -9.57
CA THR A 181 54.55 15.07 -9.27
C THR A 181 54.09 16.41 -9.84
N ILE A 182 52.94 16.41 -10.52
CA ILE A 182 52.33 17.61 -11.11
C ILE A 182 51.01 17.83 -10.38
N LEU A 183 50.88 18.98 -9.72
CA LEU A 183 49.71 19.40 -8.97
C LEU A 183 49.01 20.53 -9.71
N PHE A 184 47.69 20.40 -9.89
CA PHE A 184 46.82 21.39 -10.51
C PHE A 184 45.93 22.06 -9.45
N PRO A 185 45.16 23.11 -9.78
CA PRO A 185 44.35 23.85 -8.82
C PRO A 185 43.30 23.04 -8.05
N ASP A 186 42.93 21.84 -8.52
CA ASP A 186 42.00 20.90 -7.86
C ASP A 186 42.65 20.08 -6.74
N TYR A 187 43.95 20.24 -6.48
CA TYR A 187 44.62 19.52 -5.41
C TYR A 187 44.33 20.16 -4.04
N THR A 188 43.73 19.40 -3.13
CA THR A 188 43.54 19.75 -1.71
C THR A 188 44.83 19.52 -0.93
N LEU A 189 45.41 20.59 -0.38
CA LEU A 189 46.58 20.49 0.50
C LEU A 189 46.17 19.93 1.86
N GLY A 190 46.68 18.74 2.19
CA GLY A 190 46.46 18.12 3.50
C GLY A 190 45.02 17.67 3.67
N ASP A 191 44.57 16.77 2.81
CA ASP A 191 43.31 16.02 2.89
C ASP A 191 43.74 14.55 3.00
N LEU A 192 43.85 14.08 4.25
CA LEU A 192 44.55 12.85 4.61
C LEU A 192 43.75 11.59 4.24
N ASP A 193 42.43 11.68 4.19
CA ASP A 193 41.55 10.55 3.87
C ASP A 193 40.90 10.64 2.48
N SER A 194 41.15 11.74 1.76
CA SER A 194 40.79 11.95 0.35
C SER A 194 39.29 12.05 0.10
N ASP A 195 38.56 12.67 1.03
CA ASP A 195 37.11 12.87 0.93
C ASP A 195 36.72 14.21 0.28
N GLY A 196 37.69 15.08 0.03
CA GLY A 196 37.50 16.41 -0.57
C GLY A 196 37.45 17.56 0.44
N VAL A 197 37.59 17.30 1.74
CA VAL A 197 37.67 18.28 2.82
C VAL A 197 39.12 18.35 3.33
N PRO A 198 39.76 19.53 3.36
CA PRO A 198 41.12 19.63 3.91
C PRO A 198 41.13 19.38 5.43
N ASP A 199 42.12 18.66 5.96
CA ASP A 199 42.36 18.31 7.37
C ASP A 199 42.15 19.49 8.35
N SER A 200 42.41 20.72 7.88
CA SER A 200 42.25 21.94 8.67
C SER A 200 40.79 22.37 8.93
N SER A 201 39.86 21.83 8.15
CA SER A 201 38.42 22.09 8.17
C SER A 201 37.61 20.79 8.23
N ASP A 202 38.29 19.66 8.41
CA ASP A 202 37.73 18.33 8.46
C ASP A 202 37.49 17.91 9.92
N ASN A 203 36.24 17.63 10.28
CA ASN A 203 35.87 17.12 11.60
C ASN A 203 36.15 15.62 11.74
N CYS A 204 36.53 14.92 10.66
CA CYS A 204 37.08 13.56 10.66
C CYS A 204 38.35 13.41 9.81
N PRO A 205 39.51 13.99 10.22
CA PRO A 205 40.75 14.03 9.43
C PRO A 205 41.40 12.70 9.00
N ASN A 206 40.80 11.55 9.30
CA ASN A 206 41.32 10.24 8.90
C ASN A 206 40.20 9.29 8.44
N THR A 207 38.94 9.75 8.34
CA THR A 207 37.78 8.92 8.01
C THR A 207 36.85 9.71 7.09
N PRO A 208 36.74 9.31 5.79
CA PRO A 208 36.05 10.12 4.80
C PRO A 208 34.63 10.49 5.17
N ASN A 209 34.32 11.79 5.23
CA ASN A 209 33.01 12.35 5.52
C ASN A 209 32.82 13.75 4.86
N ALA A 210 32.71 13.75 3.54
CA ALA A 210 32.60 14.97 2.73
C ALA A 210 31.43 15.90 3.11
N ASP A 211 30.43 15.37 3.83
CA ASP A 211 29.26 16.08 4.35
C ASP A 211 29.50 16.82 5.68
N GLN A 212 30.55 16.45 6.41
CA GLN A 212 30.97 17.08 7.67
C GLN A 212 29.87 17.12 8.73
N SER A 213 29.04 16.07 8.78
CA SER A 213 27.99 15.92 9.79
C SER A 213 28.61 15.82 11.20
N ASP A 214 28.02 16.55 12.15
CA ASP A 214 28.43 16.69 13.57
C ASP A 214 27.16 17.10 14.33
N CYS A 215 26.35 16.11 14.69
CA CYS A 215 25.00 16.35 15.22
C CYS A 215 25.02 16.99 16.61
N ASP A 216 26.07 16.73 17.40
CA ASP A 216 26.21 17.14 18.80
C ASP A 216 27.04 18.43 18.98
N GLY A 217 27.67 18.89 17.90
CA GLY A 217 28.42 20.13 17.81
C GLY A 217 29.71 20.12 18.60
N ASN A 218 30.26 18.94 18.91
CA ASN A 218 31.48 18.81 19.71
C ASN A 218 32.76 19.04 18.87
N GLY A 219 32.64 19.08 17.54
CA GLY A 219 33.73 19.33 16.59
C GLY A 219 34.47 18.07 16.12
N VAL A 220 33.96 16.88 16.44
CA VAL A 220 34.33 15.59 15.86
C VAL A 220 33.14 15.14 15.01
N GLY A 221 33.39 14.68 13.78
CA GLY A 221 32.31 14.29 12.88
C GLY A 221 31.74 12.92 13.19
N ASP A 222 30.46 12.73 12.86
CA ASP A 222 29.71 11.51 13.15
C ASP A 222 30.41 10.25 12.58
N ALA A 223 31.07 10.38 11.42
CA ALA A 223 31.76 9.29 10.72
C ALA A 223 32.99 8.73 11.43
N CYS A 224 33.62 9.51 12.31
CA CYS A 224 34.84 9.12 13.05
C CYS A 224 34.63 9.08 14.57
N GLU A 225 33.43 9.38 15.03
CA GLU A 225 32.99 8.99 16.35
C GLU A 225 32.75 7.48 16.36
N VAL A 226 33.16 6.84 17.46
CA VAL A 226 33.08 5.38 17.60
C VAL A 226 31.71 5.00 18.16
N ASP A 227 31.12 3.91 17.65
CA ASP A 227 29.87 3.22 18.09
C ASP A 227 29.78 2.86 19.59
N THR A 228 30.64 3.42 20.46
CA THR A 228 30.49 3.25 21.90
C THR A 228 29.31 4.04 22.48
N SER A 229 28.71 4.92 21.67
CA SER A 229 27.56 5.74 21.97
C SER A 229 26.44 5.52 20.94
N ASP A 230 26.41 4.37 20.27
CA ASP A 230 25.26 3.90 19.46
C ASP A 230 24.79 2.61 20.12
N CYS A 231 23.91 2.77 21.11
CA CYS A 231 23.51 1.67 21.97
C CYS A 231 22.53 0.70 21.27
N ASN A 232 21.73 1.22 20.33
CA ASN A 232 20.69 0.49 19.61
C ASN A 232 21.21 -0.09 18.28
N SER A 233 22.45 0.24 17.91
CA SER A 233 23.18 -0.24 16.73
C SER A 233 22.50 0.09 15.41
N ASN A 234 21.76 1.19 15.36
CA ASN A 234 21.06 1.65 14.15
C ASN A 234 21.99 2.45 13.20
N GLY A 235 23.22 2.76 13.63
CA GLY A 235 24.20 3.54 12.88
C GLY A 235 24.07 5.06 13.05
N ILE A 236 23.26 5.49 14.03
CA ILE A 236 23.07 6.87 14.48
C ILE A 236 23.56 6.95 15.93
N LEU A 237 24.25 8.03 16.30
CA LEU A 237 24.71 8.18 17.69
C LEU A 237 23.52 8.49 18.61
N ASP A 238 23.56 7.98 19.84
CA ASP A 238 22.59 8.14 20.93
C ASP A 238 22.08 9.60 21.06
N ASN A 239 23.00 10.56 21.01
CA ASN A 239 22.70 12.00 21.09
C ASN A 239 22.02 12.56 19.84
N CYS A 240 22.34 12.04 18.65
CA CYS A 240 21.67 12.38 17.40
C CYS A 240 20.24 11.80 17.40
N ASP A 241 20.08 10.56 17.89
CA ASP A 241 18.78 9.89 17.99
C ASP A 241 17.80 10.68 18.88
N ILE A 242 18.29 11.17 20.02
CA ILE A 242 17.51 12.03 20.92
C ILE A 242 17.18 13.38 20.28
N GLN A 243 18.10 13.96 19.52
CA GLN A 243 17.94 15.30 18.94
C GLN A 243 16.98 15.31 17.75
N ASP A 244 17.02 14.27 16.93
CA ASP A 244 16.15 14.11 15.76
C ASP A 244 14.77 13.53 16.14
N GLY A 245 14.60 13.11 17.39
CA GLY A 245 13.35 12.60 17.94
C GLY A 245 13.04 11.16 17.52
N THR A 246 14.06 10.43 17.05
CA THR A 246 13.97 9.00 16.72
C THR A 246 14.04 8.12 17.97
N SER A 247 14.67 8.60 19.04
CA SER A 247 14.65 7.92 20.35
C SER A 247 14.35 8.86 21.53
N ASN A 248 13.79 8.30 22.61
CA ASN A 248 13.42 9.06 23.81
C ASN A 248 14.56 9.09 24.84
N ASP A 249 14.76 10.23 25.52
CA ASP A 249 15.63 10.37 26.71
C ASP A 249 14.82 11.04 27.82
N ASN A 250 13.91 10.28 28.42
CA ASN A 250 12.95 10.81 29.37
C ASN A 250 13.59 11.17 30.73
N ASP A 251 14.75 10.62 31.04
CA ASP A 251 15.49 10.97 32.27
C ASP A 251 16.56 12.06 32.06
N GLY A 252 16.81 12.46 30.80
CA GLY A 252 17.65 13.57 30.39
C GLY A 252 19.15 13.31 30.59
N ASN A 253 19.56 12.04 30.54
CA ASN A 253 20.94 11.64 30.81
C ASN A 253 21.83 11.59 29.55
N GLY A 254 21.26 11.84 28.36
CA GLY A 254 21.97 11.91 27.08
C GLY A 254 22.24 10.56 26.44
N VAL A 255 21.49 9.53 26.82
CA VAL A 255 21.51 8.18 26.28
C VAL A 255 20.04 7.76 26.06
N PRO A 256 19.65 7.25 24.88
CA PRO A 256 18.29 6.77 24.66
C PRO A 256 17.80 5.80 25.75
N ASP A 257 16.52 5.87 26.08
CA ASP A 257 15.92 5.05 27.13
C ASP A 257 16.03 3.54 26.79
N GLU A 258 15.99 3.17 25.51
CA GLU A 258 16.22 1.79 25.03
C GLU A 258 17.64 1.26 25.30
N CYS A 259 18.60 2.14 25.62
CA CYS A 259 19.97 1.75 25.97
C CYS A 259 20.10 1.21 27.40
N PHE A 260 19.09 1.40 28.24
CA PHE A 260 19.16 1.04 29.65
C PHE A 260 18.73 -0.42 29.91
N GLY A 261 19.55 -1.35 29.44
CA GLY A 261 20.37 -2.11 30.40
C GLY A 261 19.80 -3.34 31.10
N SER A 262 18.66 -3.89 30.70
CA SER A 262 18.25 -5.24 31.17
C SER A 262 18.01 -6.24 30.04
N GLY A 263 17.62 -5.79 28.85
CA GLY A 263 17.04 -6.65 27.83
C GLY A 263 15.57 -6.96 28.09
N VAL A 264 14.88 -6.19 28.95
CA VAL A 264 13.41 -6.18 29.02
C VAL A 264 12.91 -4.89 28.39
N VAL A 265 12.02 -5.00 27.40
CA VAL A 265 11.49 -3.88 26.62
C VAL A 265 9.96 -3.91 26.62
N LEU A 266 9.34 -2.75 26.35
CA LEU A 266 7.93 -2.67 25.97
C LEU A 266 7.80 -3.31 24.58
N ASN A 267 6.82 -4.19 24.36
CA ASN A 267 6.64 -4.86 23.06
C ASN A 267 5.34 -4.47 22.37
N GLU A 268 4.21 -4.61 23.05
CA GLU A 268 2.88 -4.43 22.48
C GLU A 268 1.94 -3.82 23.53
N PHE A 269 1.07 -2.89 23.17
CA PHE A 269 0.06 -2.36 24.10
C PHE A 269 -1.13 -1.76 23.37
N THR A 270 -2.25 -1.65 24.09
CA THR A 270 -3.48 -1.02 23.60
C THR A 270 -3.89 0.15 24.47
N TYR A 271 -4.54 1.14 23.85
CA TYR A 271 -5.04 2.34 24.53
C TYR A 271 -6.51 2.66 24.18
N TYR A 272 -7.14 1.88 23.29
CA TYR A 272 -8.53 2.05 22.85
C TYR A 272 -9.12 0.77 22.24
N TYR A 273 -10.39 0.46 22.56
CA TYR A 273 -11.14 -0.70 22.04
C TYR A 273 -12.57 -0.35 21.61
N PRO A 274 -13.17 -1.13 20.69
CA PRO A 274 -14.61 -1.09 20.43
C PRO A 274 -15.43 -1.61 21.61
N PRO A 275 -16.74 -1.32 21.64
CA PRO A 275 -17.64 -1.71 22.74
C PRO A 275 -17.83 -3.22 22.95
N ASP A 276 -17.35 -4.07 22.04
CA ASP A 276 -17.61 -5.51 22.02
C ASP A 276 -16.33 -6.38 22.09
N PHE A 277 -15.17 -5.78 22.35
CA PHE A 277 -13.90 -6.51 22.44
C PHE A 277 -13.61 -6.95 23.88
N ASP A 278 -13.40 -8.25 24.07
CA ASP A 278 -12.96 -8.88 25.32
C ASP A 278 -11.50 -9.31 25.19
N GLY A 279 -10.59 -8.40 25.55
CA GLY A 279 -9.15 -8.60 25.34
C GLY A 279 -8.53 -9.57 26.31
N ASN A 280 -9.11 -9.69 27.51
CA ASN A 280 -8.61 -10.60 28.54
C ASN A 280 -9.33 -11.96 28.54
N GLY A 281 -10.37 -12.14 27.71
CA GLY A 281 -11.09 -13.40 27.51
C GLY A 281 -11.98 -13.82 28.67
N ASP A 282 -12.33 -12.91 29.58
CA ASP A 282 -13.11 -13.21 30.79
C ASP A 282 -14.64 -13.16 30.59
N GLY A 283 -15.07 -12.81 29.39
CA GLY A 283 -16.46 -12.73 28.94
C GLY A 283 -17.11 -11.36 29.15
N GLU A 284 -16.39 -10.34 29.63
CA GLU A 284 -16.94 -9.01 29.92
C GLU A 284 -16.50 -7.93 28.91
N THR A 285 -17.15 -7.86 27.76
CA THR A 285 -16.81 -6.93 26.65
C THR A 285 -17.01 -5.43 26.92
N ILE A 286 -17.71 -5.06 28.00
CA ILE A 286 -18.12 -3.67 28.25
C ILE A 286 -17.13 -2.87 29.10
N ASN A 287 -16.13 -3.53 29.71
CA ASN A 287 -15.19 -2.89 30.62
C ASN A 287 -13.80 -2.73 30.00
N PHE A 288 -13.68 -1.79 29.06
CA PHE A 288 -12.44 -1.48 28.37
C PHE A 288 -11.20 -1.26 29.25
N ASN A 289 -11.34 -0.87 30.52
CA ASN A 289 -10.18 -0.71 31.42
C ASN A 289 -9.62 -2.05 31.88
N ASP A 290 -10.43 -3.10 31.86
CA ASP A 290 -10.03 -4.46 32.22
C ASP A 290 -9.33 -5.14 31.03
N ASP A 291 -9.69 -4.77 29.80
CA ASP A 291 -9.17 -5.32 28.54
C ASP A 291 -7.93 -4.60 28.01
N GLU A 292 -7.66 -3.40 28.48
CA GLU A 292 -6.42 -2.68 28.21
C GLU A 292 -5.21 -3.50 28.67
N TYR A 293 -4.21 -3.67 27.80
CA TYR A 293 -3.03 -4.45 28.13
C TYR A 293 -1.71 -3.79 27.74
N LEU A 294 -0.65 -4.25 28.39
CA LEU A 294 0.74 -4.02 28.03
C LEU A 294 1.48 -5.36 28.03
N GLU A 295 2.22 -5.63 26.97
CA GLU A 295 3.19 -6.71 26.84
C GLU A 295 4.60 -6.16 27.01
N ILE A 296 5.40 -6.84 27.83
CA ILE A 296 6.84 -6.61 27.95
C ILE A 296 7.61 -7.89 27.62
N LEU A 297 8.76 -7.75 26.96
CA LEU A 297 9.53 -8.89 26.45
C LEU A 297 10.97 -8.87 26.99
N ASN A 298 11.45 -10.00 27.53
CA ASN A 298 12.85 -10.25 27.82
C ASN A 298 13.57 -10.77 26.56
N THR A 299 14.29 -9.90 25.87
CA THR A 299 15.09 -10.18 24.67
C THR A 299 16.47 -10.75 24.98
N SER A 300 16.79 -10.97 26.25
CA SER A 300 18.08 -11.52 26.65
C SER A 300 18.10 -13.05 26.65
N ALA A 301 19.30 -13.62 26.57
CA ALA A 301 19.51 -15.07 26.65
C ALA A 301 19.48 -15.62 28.09
N ALA A 302 19.06 -14.84 29.08
CA ALA A 302 18.99 -15.24 30.48
C ALA A 302 17.68 -14.80 31.14
N ASP A 303 17.26 -15.52 32.17
CA ASP A 303 16.09 -15.12 32.97
C ASP A 303 16.37 -13.81 33.72
N ILE A 304 15.40 -12.90 33.76
CA ILE A 304 15.52 -11.58 34.39
C ILE A 304 14.53 -11.47 35.55
N ASP A 305 15.06 -11.12 36.73
CA ASP A 305 14.26 -10.81 37.91
C ASP A 305 13.75 -9.36 37.84
N ILE A 306 12.44 -9.21 37.67
CA ILE A 306 11.75 -7.92 37.58
C ILE A 306 11.02 -7.55 38.88
N SER A 307 11.43 -8.13 40.01
CA SER A 307 10.85 -7.87 41.32
C SER A 307 10.80 -6.37 41.66
N ASN A 308 9.60 -5.85 41.94
CA ASN A 308 9.35 -4.44 42.28
C ASN A 308 9.69 -3.44 41.18
N TRP A 309 9.83 -3.89 39.93
CA TRP A 309 9.83 -2.99 38.78
C TRP A 309 8.46 -2.35 38.63
N THR A 310 8.41 -1.22 37.93
CA THR A 310 7.19 -0.43 37.78
C THR A 310 6.88 -0.12 36.34
N ILE A 311 5.59 -0.18 35.99
CA ILE A 311 5.02 0.50 34.82
C ILE A 311 4.44 1.81 35.32
N SER A 312 4.75 2.91 34.63
CA SER A 312 4.28 4.24 35.00
C SER A 312 3.96 5.09 33.78
N ASP A 313 3.13 6.11 33.99
CA ASP A 313 2.88 7.17 33.05
C ASP A 313 3.22 8.55 33.63
N ARG A 314 2.87 9.62 32.90
CA ARG A 314 3.06 11.02 33.34
C ARG A 314 2.32 11.36 34.64
N THR A 315 1.32 10.58 35.02
CA THR A 315 0.46 10.81 36.19
C THR A 315 0.84 9.99 37.41
N GLY A 316 1.50 8.84 37.22
CA GLY A 316 2.02 8.01 38.30
C GLY A 316 2.27 6.55 37.91
N VAL A 317 2.51 5.72 38.93
CA VAL A 317 2.73 4.28 38.76
C VAL A 317 1.40 3.59 38.47
N ARG A 318 1.38 2.75 37.44
CA ARG A 318 0.25 1.94 36.96
C ARG A 318 0.37 0.48 37.38
N HIS A 319 1.57 -0.09 37.38
CA HIS A 319 1.79 -1.46 37.88
C HIS A 319 3.09 -1.53 38.70
N VAL A 320 3.11 -2.40 39.71
CA VAL A 320 4.31 -2.79 40.47
C VAL A 320 4.40 -4.31 40.48
N PHE A 321 5.44 -4.86 39.87
CA PHE A 321 5.66 -6.29 39.83
C PHE A 321 5.93 -6.85 41.24
N SER A 322 5.32 -7.99 41.54
CA SER A 322 5.47 -8.61 42.86
C SER A 322 6.90 -9.09 43.09
N ALA A 323 7.31 -9.16 44.36
CA ALA A 323 8.61 -9.72 44.68
C ALA A 323 8.67 -11.21 44.31
N GLY A 324 9.65 -11.59 43.51
CA GLY A 324 9.87 -12.94 42.97
C GLY A 324 9.45 -13.12 41.52
N THR A 325 8.91 -12.09 40.84
CA THR A 325 8.56 -12.17 39.42
C THR A 325 9.83 -12.25 38.56
N THR A 326 9.87 -13.20 37.62
CA THR A 326 11.01 -13.42 36.74
C THR A 326 10.51 -13.74 35.34
N ILE A 327 11.05 -13.04 34.33
CA ILE A 327 10.76 -13.32 32.93
C ILE A 327 11.85 -14.27 32.40
N SER A 328 11.46 -15.42 31.85
CA SER A 328 12.38 -16.35 31.19
C SER A 328 13.10 -15.69 30.00
N ALA A 329 14.30 -16.17 29.67
CA ALA A 329 15.02 -15.74 28.47
C ALA A 329 14.17 -15.86 27.19
N ASN A 330 14.06 -14.80 26.38
CA ASN A 330 13.24 -14.76 25.15
C ASN A 330 11.73 -15.00 25.38
N CYS A 331 11.19 -14.60 26.52
CA CYS A 331 9.77 -14.66 26.85
C CYS A 331 9.26 -13.29 27.32
N GLY A 332 7.95 -13.13 27.49
CA GLY A 332 7.34 -11.90 28.00
C GLY A 332 6.35 -12.10 29.14
N VAL A 333 5.72 -10.99 29.51
CA VAL A 333 4.63 -10.89 30.48
C VAL A 333 3.55 -10.01 29.88
N VAL A 334 2.31 -10.45 29.99
CA VAL A 334 1.12 -9.66 29.64
C VAL A 334 0.52 -9.08 30.91
N ILE A 335 0.33 -7.76 30.93
CA ILE A 335 -0.27 -7.01 32.03
C ILE A 335 -1.62 -6.50 31.55
N PHE A 336 -2.72 -7.00 32.10
CA PHE A 336 -4.07 -6.45 31.87
C PHE A 336 -4.40 -5.37 32.90
N GLY A 337 -5.25 -4.42 32.53
CA GLY A 337 -5.71 -3.36 33.43
C GLY A 337 -6.58 -3.89 34.57
N GLY A 338 -7.31 -4.98 34.37
CA GLY A 338 -8.29 -5.50 35.33
C GLY A 338 -8.76 -6.92 35.02
N GLY A 339 -10.01 -7.24 35.36
CA GLY A 339 -10.68 -8.48 34.97
C GLY A 339 -10.17 -9.77 35.61
N THR A 340 -10.60 -10.89 35.04
CA THR A 340 -10.14 -12.26 35.34
C THR A 340 -9.60 -12.92 34.08
N PRO A 341 -8.38 -12.55 33.62
CA PRO A 341 -7.87 -13.00 32.33
C PRO A 341 -7.94 -14.52 32.15
N SER A 342 -8.46 -14.95 31.01
CA SER A 342 -8.73 -16.33 30.63
C SER A 342 -8.28 -16.55 29.19
N GLY A 343 -7.21 -17.31 29.01
CA GLY A 343 -6.57 -17.55 27.71
C GLY A 343 -5.14 -18.05 27.88
N ALA A 344 -4.55 -18.57 26.79
CA ALA A 344 -3.19 -19.09 26.80
C ALA A 344 -2.12 -17.98 26.63
N PHE A 345 -2.44 -16.88 25.95
CA PHE A 345 -1.58 -15.69 25.74
C PHE A 345 -0.12 -16.05 25.40
N GLY A 346 0.04 -16.96 24.43
CA GLY A 346 1.34 -17.43 23.98
C GLY A 346 2.23 -18.10 25.05
N GLY A 347 1.64 -18.52 26.17
CA GLY A 347 2.38 -19.07 27.32
C GLY A 347 3.09 -18.03 28.18
N MET A 348 2.88 -16.73 27.93
CA MET A 348 3.43 -15.67 28.77
C MET A 348 2.83 -15.69 30.17
N GLU A 349 3.57 -15.17 31.16
CA GLU A 349 2.99 -14.91 32.48
C GLU A 349 1.95 -13.80 32.33
N VAL A 350 0.73 -14.02 32.84
CA VAL A 350 -0.35 -13.04 32.81
C VAL A 350 -0.57 -12.46 34.20
N VAL A 351 -0.57 -11.14 34.30
CA VAL A 351 -0.83 -10.42 35.55
C VAL A 351 -1.86 -9.32 35.34
N VAL A 352 -2.53 -8.96 36.44
CA VAL A 352 -3.45 -7.83 36.47
C VAL A 352 -2.77 -6.63 37.13
N SER A 353 -3.07 -5.42 36.64
CA SER A 353 -2.56 -4.16 37.15
C SER A 353 -2.70 -4.09 38.68
N SER A 354 -1.57 -3.87 39.37
CA SER A 354 -1.56 -3.72 40.83
C SER A 354 -2.33 -2.50 41.33
N THR A 355 -2.66 -1.56 40.43
CA THR A 355 -3.45 -0.36 40.74
C THR A 355 -4.92 -0.46 40.30
N GLY A 356 -5.29 -1.54 39.59
CA GLY A 356 -6.65 -1.82 39.12
C GLY A 356 -7.04 -1.18 37.78
N SER A 357 -6.08 -0.57 37.07
CA SER A 357 -6.18 -0.14 35.67
C SER A 357 -4.76 0.23 35.16
N LEU A 358 -4.51 0.18 33.86
CA LEU A 358 -3.31 0.78 33.25
C LEU A 358 -3.55 2.27 32.90
N SER A 359 -4.78 2.59 32.47
CA SER A 359 -5.28 3.93 32.14
C SER A 359 -4.49 4.62 31.04
N PHE A 360 -4.07 3.90 30.01
CA PHE A 360 -3.45 4.49 28.83
C PHE A 360 -4.51 5.26 28.04
N ASN A 361 -4.27 6.54 27.80
CA ASN A 361 -5.31 7.43 27.30
C ASN A 361 -5.26 7.58 25.76
N SER A 362 -6.39 7.92 25.14
CA SER A 362 -6.54 8.12 23.68
C SER A 362 -6.12 9.51 23.19
N SER A 363 -5.22 10.17 23.91
CA SER A 363 -4.59 11.43 23.51
C SER A 363 -3.08 11.25 23.64
N ASP A 364 -2.37 12.14 24.34
CA ASP A 364 -0.95 11.97 24.57
C ASP A 364 -0.73 11.14 25.83
N ASP A 365 0.08 10.09 25.75
CA ASP A 365 0.52 9.35 26.94
C ASP A 365 1.97 8.89 26.86
N LEU A 366 2.52 8.55 28.02
CA LEU A 366 3.85 7.98 28.19
C LEU A 366 3.71 6.65 28.91
N ILE A 367 4.33 5.61 28.40
CA ILE A 367 4.48 4.34 29.09
C ILE A 367 5.97 4.19 29.42
N ALA A 368 6.31 4.05 30.71
CA ALA A 368 7.68 3.87 31.15
C ALA A 368 7.80 2.63 32.03
N LEU A 369 8.67 1.70 31.60
CA LEU A 369 9.13 0.55 32.38
C LEU A 369 10.37 0.97 33.16
N ALA A 370 10.38 0.80 34.47
CA ALA A 370 11.52 1.13 35.31
C ALA A 370 11.88 0.01 36.30
N ASP A 371 13.17 -0.14 36.58
CA ASP A 371 13.68 -1.12 37.53
C ASP A 371 13.31 -0.78 38.99
N ALA A 372 13.63 -1.68 39.92
CA ALA A 372 13.37 -1.47 41.35
C ALA A 372 14.13 -0.27 41.97
N SER A 373 15.14 0.28 41.28
CA SER A 373 15.89 1.47 41.67
C SER A 373 15.27 2.76 41.12
N GLY A 374 14.30 2.65 40.20
CA GLY A 374 13.67 3.75 39.49
C GLY A 374 14.41 4.19 38.23
N ILE A 375 15.31 3.36 37.69
CA ILE A 375 15.98 3.58 36.41
C ILE A 375 15.07 3.06 35.30
N VAL A 376 14.73 3.92 34.33
CA VAL A 376 13.94 3.53 33.16
C VAL A 376 14.71 2.47 32.36
N GLN A 377 14.01 1.44 31.91
CA GLN A 377 14.55 0.32 31.12
C GLN A 377 14.09 0.39 29.67
N ASP A 378 12.87 0.87 29.46
CA ASP A 378 12.31 1.21 28.15
C ASP A 378 11.14 2.18 28.38
N SER A 379 10.86 3.02 27.40
CA SER A 379 9.70 3.89 27.43
C SER A 379 9.23 4.30 26.05
N TYR A 380 7.93 4.56 25.93
CA TYR A 380 7.31 4.99 24.69
C TYR A 380 6.29 6.10 24.94
N GLU A 381 6.45 7.20 24.22
CA GLU A 381 5.50 8.32 24.19
C GLU A 381 4.79 8.35 22.85
N TYR A 382 3.46 8.33 22.88
CA TYR A 382 2.63 8.50 21.70
C TYR A 382 1.85 9.81 21.80
N LEU A 383 1.76 10.52 20.67
CA LEU A 383 1.17 11.85 20.59
C LEU A 383 -0.05 11.84 19.67
N ASN A 384 -1.17 12.32 20.20
CA ASN A 384 -2.40 12.62 19.49
C ASN A 384 -2.84 11.52 18.50
N PRO A 385 -2.98 10.26 18.97
CA PRO A 385 -3.48 9.16 18.16
C PRO A 385 -4.87 9.52 17.63
N SER A 386 -5.15 9.19 16.37
CA SER A 386 -6.47 9.46 15.76
C SER A 386 -7.57 8.75 16.53
N SER A 387 -8.69 9.45 16.79
CA SER A 387 -9.89 8.85 17.40
C SER A 387 -10.67 7.93 16.46
N ASP A 388 -10.31 7.93 15.17
CA ASP A 388 -11.18 7.46 14.11
C ASP A 388 -10.70 6.13 13.48
N ASP A 389 -9.50 5.64 13.82
CA ASP A 389 -9.03 4.28 13.51
C ASP A 389 -7.65 3.98 14.15
N PHE A 390 -7.43 2.71 14.50
CA PHE A 390 -6.18 2.00 14.91
C PHE A 390 -5.85 1.83 16.42
N ARG A 391 -5.54 0.57 16.79
CA ARG A 391 -5.89 -0.10 18.06
C ARG A 391 -4.70 -0.50 18.95
N GLY A 392 -3.73 0.39 19.09
CA GLY A 392 -2.53 0.13 19.90
C GLY A 392 -1.24 0.23 19.09
N PHE A 393 -0.13 -0.10 19.74
CA PHE A 393 1.19 -0.14 19.11
C PHE A 393 1.90 -1.44 19.43
N GLY A 394 2.62 -1.98 18.45
CA GLY A 394 3.50 -3.14 18.58
C GLY A 394 4.85 -2.87 17.92
N ARG A 395 5.93 -3.41 18.47
CA ARG A 395 7.26 -3.32 17.85
C ARG A 395 7.35 -4.23 16.62
N SER A 396 7.93 -3.73 15.52
CA SER A 396 8.19 -4.53 14.33
C SER A 396 9.61 -4.33 13.82
N PRO A 397 10.52 -5.32 13.96
CA PRO A 397 10.33 -6.65 14.58
C PRO A 397 10.13 -6.61 16.11
N ASP A 398 9.55 -7.65 16.70
CA ASP A 398 9.36 -7.74 18.15
C ASP A 398 10.66 -7.53 18.94
N GLY A 399 10.53 -6.86 20.08
CA GLY A 399 11.59 -6.61 21.05
C GLY A 399 12.74 -5.72 20.59
N SER A 400 12.77 -5.28 19.33
CA SER A 400 13.93 -4.57 18.76
C SER A 400 13.58 -3.52 17.72
N GLY A 401 12.42 -3.62 17.08
CA GLY A 401 11.97 -2.68 16.07
C GLY A 401 11.24 -1.47 16.65
N GLU A 402 10.95 -0.54 15.75
CA GLU A 402 10.12 0.63 16.02
C GLU A 402 8.67 0.23 16.33
N PHE A 403 8.00 1.04 17.15
CA PHE A 403 6.57 0.89 17.36
C PHE A 403 5.80 1.28 16.10
N ALA A 404 5.00 0.35 15.62
CA ALA A 404 4.04 0.54 14.52
C ALA A 404 2.61 0.36 15.06
N TYR A 405 1.65 0.99 14.38
CA TYR A 405 0.24 0.80 14.70
C TYR A 405 -0.17 -0.66 14.46
N ILE A 406 -0.91 -1.21 15.41
CA ILE A 406 -1.52 -2.55 15.32
C ILE A 406 -3.05 -2.43 15.32
N GLY A 407 -3.70 -3.33 14.57
CA GLY A 407 -5.16 -3.51 14.54
C GLY A 407 -5.94 -2.67 13.52
N GLY A 408 -6.29 -3.30 12.39
CA GLY A 408 -7.32 -2.86 11.43
C GLY A 408 -8.72 -3.46 11.75
N PRO A 409 -9.71 -3.30 10.85
CA PRO A 409 -11.13 -3.64 11.08
C PRO A 409 -11.39 -5.10 11.49
N ASP A 410 -10.57 -6.06 11.04
CA ASP A 410 -10.72 -7.49 11.37
C ASP A 410 -9.99 -7.95 12.66
N ALA A 411 -9.45 -7.03 13.48
CA ALA A 411 -8.72 -7.35 14.71
C ALA A 411 -7.53 -8.35 14.58
N SER A 412 -7.08 -8.67 13.36
CA SER A 412 -6.07 -9.71 13.09
C SER A 412 -4.61 -9.37 13.40
N LEU A 413 -4.34 -8.41 14.29
CA LEU A 413 -2.97 -7.99 14.66
C LEU A 413 -2.77 -7.65 16.15
N ALA A 414 -3.75 -7.92 17.03
CA ALA A 414 -3.44 -7.96 18.47
C ALA A 414 -2.93 -9.37 18.77
N THR A 415 -1.61 -9.53 18.74
CA THR A 415 -0.93 -10.80 18.99
C THR A 415 -0.67 -10.94 20.47
N ILE A 416 -1.70 -10.84 21.32
CA ILE A 416 -1.49 -10.80 22.78
C ILE A 416 -0.74 -12.07 23.23
N GLY A 417 0.53 -11.92 23.60
CA GLY A 417 1.43 -13.01 23.96
C GLY A 417 2.10 -13.75 22.79
N LEU A 418 1.81 -13.38 21.55
CA LEU A 418 2.35 -13.96 20.31
C LEU A 418 3.28 -12.95 19.62
N ASP A 419 4.20 -13.44 18.79
CA ASP A 419 5.05 -12.61 17.96
C ASP A 419 4.26 -12.00 16.78
N ALA A 420 4.85 -11.02 16.09
CA ALA A 420 4.23 -10.32 14.97
C ALA A 420 3.89 -11.22 13.76
N SER A 421 4.30 -12.50 13.76
CA SER A 421 3.90 -13.51 12.78
C SER A 421 2.77 -14.43 13.28
N GLY A 422 2.24 -14.18 14.48
CA GLY A 422 1.27 -15.02 15.17
C GLY A 422 1.88 -16.27 15.82
N GLY A 423 3.21 -16.35 15.93
CA GLY A 423 3.93 -17.46 16.54
C GLY A 423 4.20 -17.26 18.03
N PHE A 424 4.65 -18.31 18.73
CA PHE A 424 4.99 -18.22 20.14
C PHE A 424 6.41 -17.67 20.34
N PHE A 425 6.61 -16.82 21.35
CA PHE A 425 7.95 -16.46 21.80
C PHE A 425 8.67 -17.68 22.37
N GLY A 426 9.75 -18.12 21.71
CA GLY A 426 10.41 -19.40 21.97
C GLY A 426 11.04 -19.59 23.37
N GLY A 427 11.00 -18.57 24.24
CA GLY A 427 11.36 -18.67 25.65
C GLY A 427 10.20 -18.93 26.62
N CYS A 428 8.95 -18.80 26.15
CA CYS A 428 7.75 -18.94 26.98
C CYS A 428 7.30 -20.37 27.20
N SER A 429 7.96 -21.32 26.54
CA SER A 429 7.70 -22.74 26.69
C SER A 429 8.99 -23.51 26.98
N SER A 430 8.84 -24.60 27.73
CA SER A 430 9.93 -25.56 27.98
C SER A 430 9.58 -26.97 27.50
N GLY A 431 8.35 -27.16 27.02
CA GLY A 431 7.89 -28.34 26.29
C GLY A 431 8.60 -28.47 24.95
N GLY A 432 8.73 -29.70 24.45
CA GLY A 432 9.09 -29.88 23.05
C GLY A 432 7.96 -29.39 22.14
N ASP A 433 8.06 -29.66 20.86
CA ASP A 433 6.95 -29.56 19.92
C ASP A 433 6.90 -30.94 19.24
N SER A 434 5.99 -31.78 19.72
CA SER A 434 5.98 -33.22 19.45
C SER A 434 5.41 -33.56 18.08
N ASP A 435 4.58 -32.71 17.48
CA ASP A 435 4.00 -32.88 16.14
C ASP A 435 4.45 -31.85 15.11
N SER A 436 5.26 -30.86 15.53
CA SER A 436 5.93 -29.87 14.69
C SER A 436 5.00 -28.88 14.01
N ASP A 437 3.93 -28.47 14.70
CA ASP A 437 2.96 -27.49 14.19
C ASP A 437 3.27 -26.03 14.58
N GLY A 438 4.28 -25.83 15.42
CA GLY A 438 4.69 -24.51 15.91
C GLY A 438 4.17 -24.15 17.29
N VAL A 439 3.31 -24.98 17.90
CA VAL A 439 2.80 -24.83 19.27
C VAL A 439 3.59 -25.77 20.20
N PRO A 440 4.21 -25.25 21.27
CA PRO A 440 4.92 -26.09 22.25
C PRO A 440 3.99 -27.00 23.08
N ASP A 441 4.40 -28.26 23.32
CA ASP A 441 3.65 -29.34 24.01
C ASP A 441 3.02 -28.94 25.36
N ASP A 442 3.59 -27.97 26.07
CA ASP A 442 3.12 -27.52 27.39
C ASP A 442 1.98 -26.48 27.32
N ILE A 443 1.74 -25.92 26.13
CA ILE A 443 0.63 -25.00 25.83
C ILE A 443 -0.23 -25.47 24.65
N ASP A 444 0.17 -26.56 24.00
CA ASP A 444 -0.58 -27.22 22.92
C ASP A 444 -1.78 -28.00 23.48
N ASN A 445 -3.00 -27.65 23.04
CA ASN A 445 -4.22 -28.39 23.36
C ASN A 445 -4.35 -29.70 22.55
N CYS A 446 -3.47 -29.94 21.57
CA CYS A 446 -3.27 -31.20 20.87
C CYS A 446 -1.79 -31.61 20.70
N PRO A 447 -1.05 -31.97 21.78
CA PRO A 447 0.41 -32.22 21.77
C PRO A 447 0.97 -33.31 20.85
N ASN A 448 0.14 -33.98 20.05
CA ASN A 448 0.59 -35.03 19.12
C ASN A 448 -0.18 -34.98 17.78
N THR A 449 -1.04 -33.99 17.58
CA THR A 449 -1.80 -33.78 16.36
C THR A 449 -1.78 -32.29 16.01
N SER A 450 -1.04 -31.95 14.95
CA SER A 450 -0.88 -30.58 14.46
C SER A 450 -2.21 -29.81 14.33
N ASN A 451 -2.29 -28.69 15.03
CA ASN A 451 -3.34 -27.69 15.04
C ASN A 451 -2.79 -26.33 15.51
N SER A 452 -2.03 -25.68 14.63
CA SER A 452 -1.38 -24.39 14.93
C SER A 452 -2.34 -23.26 15.34
N ASP A 453 -3.63 -23.41 15.05
CA ASP A 453 -4.70 -22.48 15.42
C ASP A 453 -5.27 -22.70 16.84
N GLN A 454 -4.95 -23.83 17.47
CA GLN A 454 -5.35 -24.19 18.83
C GLN A 454 -6.88 -24.09 19.05
N ALA A 455 -7.68 -24.35 18.02
CA ALA A 455 -9.13 -24.34 18.12
C ALA A 455 -9.62 -25.35 19.18
N ASP A 456 -10.49 -24.90 20.08
CA ASP A 456 -11.14 -25.64 21.16
C ASP A 456 -12.51 -25.00 21.40
N CYS A 457 -13.48 -25.41 20.60
CA CYS A 457 -14.79 -24.76 20.56
C CYS A 457 -15.65 -25.01 21.80
N ASP A 458 -15.44 -26.11 22.52
CA ASP A 458 -16.20 -26.45 23.73
C ASP A 458 -15.50 -26.06 25.05
N GLY A 459 -14.24 -25.63 24.95
CA GLY A 459 -13.45 -25.04 26.02
C GLY A 459 -13.04 -26.06 27.08
N ASP A 460 -12.96 -27.35 26.74
CA ASP A 460 -12.60 -28.40 27.68
C ASP A 460 -11.07 -28.57 27.86
N GLY A 461 -10.28 -27.90 27.01
CA GLY A 461 -8.83 -27.91 26.99
C GLY A 461 -8.20 -28.99 26.10
N VAL A 462 -9.00 -29.71 25.31
CA VAL A 462 -8.57 -30.60 24.24
C VAL A 462 -8.91 -29.94 22.91
N GLY A 463 -7.93 -29.77 22.01
CA GLY A 463 -8.23 -29.13 20.73
C GLY A 463 -9.09 -29.98 19.81
N ASP A 464 -9.88 -29.29 18.98
CA ASP A 464 -10.82 -29.88 18.02
C ASP A 464 -10.15 -30.97 17.15
N ALA A 465 -8.91 -30.73 16.73
CA ALA A 465 -8.14 -31.61 15.85
C ALA A 465 -7.75 -32.97 16.47
N CYS A 466 -7.59 -33.04 17.79
CA CYS A 466 -7.21 -34.25 18.51
C CYS A 466 -8.32 -34.78 19.41
N GLU A 467 -9.46 -34.11 19.43
CA GLU A 467 -10.59 -34.57 20.20
C GLU A 467 -11.16 -35.86 19.58
N THR A 468 -11.40 -36.87 20.44
CA THR A 468 -11.81 -38.20 19.98
C THR A 468 -13.14 -38.61 20.60
N GLY A 469 -14.08 -39.02 19.75
CA GLY A 469 -15.41 -39.51 20.18
C GLY A 469 -16.54 -38.50 20.01
N ILE A 470 -16.21 -37.31 19.49
CA ILE A 470 -17.10 -36.35 18.86
C ILE A 470 -17.41 -36.76 17.40
N SER A 471 -18.56 -36.33 16.90
CA SER A 471 -18.99 -36.57 15.52
C SER A 471 -18.42 -35.45 14.65
N ASP A 472 -17.71 -35.81 13.59
CA ASP A 472 -17.25 -34.94 12.50
C ASP A 472 -17.62 -35.68 11.20
N CYS A 473 -18.84 -35.42 10.74
CA CYS A 473 -19.44 -36.16 9.63
C CYS A 473 -18.98 -35.65 8.26
N ASN A 474 -18.63 -34.37 8.14
CA ASN A 474 -18.12 -33.74 6.92
C ASN A 474 -16.58 -33.90 6.78
N SER A 475 -15.89 -34.37 7.84
CA SER A 475 -14.45 -34.62 7.92
C SER A 475 -13.58 -33.39 7.66
N ASN A 476 -14.06 -32.21 8.06
CA ASN A 476 -13.32 -30.95 7.95
C ASN A 476 -12.35 -30.73 9.12
N GLY A 477 -12.40 -31.56 10.18
CA GLY A 477 -11.56 -31.43 11.38
C GLY A 477 -12.17 -30.53 12.48
N ILE A 478 -13.39 -30.05 12.27
CA ILE A 478 -14.22 -29.30 13.24
C ILE A 478 -15.34 -30.24 13.72
N PRO A 479 -15.65 -30.29 15.02
CA PRO A 479 -16.77 -31.09 15.51
C PRO A 479 -18.12 -30.60 14.96
N ASP A 480 -19.05 -31.51 14.68
CA ASP A 480 -20.41 -31.22 14.19
C ASP A 480 -21.15 -30.17 15.04
N SER A 481 -20.98 -30.23 16.37
CA SER A 481 -21.58 -29.26 17.29
C SER A 481 -21.02 -27.85 17.09
N CYS A 482 -19.75 -27.76 16.73
CA CYS A 482 -19.06 -26.50 16.54
C CYS A 482 -19.33 -25.92 15.16
N ASP A 483 -19.54 -26.77 14.16
CA ASP A 483 -20.06 -26.34 12.86
C ASP A 483 -21.45 -25.69 13.00
N ILE A 484 -22.32 -26.24 13.86
CA ILE A 484 -23.67 -25.70 14.12
C ILE A 484 -23.59 -24.41 14.94
N ASP A 485 -22.81 -24.39 16.02
CA ASP A 485 -22.70 -23.22 16.91
C ASP A 485 -22.06 -22.01 16.18
N ASN A 486 -21.11 -22.26 15.29
CA ASN A 486 -20.48 -21.23 14.44
C ASN A 486 -21.28 -20.89 13.18
N GLN A 487 -22.43 -21.54 12.95
CA GLN A 487 -23.28 -21.37 11.76
C GLN A 487 -22.54 -21.64 10.44
N THR A 488 -21.44 -22.40 10.47
CA THR A 488 -20.75 -22.87 9.25
C THR A 488 -21.50 -24.02 8.60
N SER A 489 -22.35 -24.73 9.38
CA SER A 489 -23.32 -25.70 8.89
C SER A 489 -24.70 -25.46 9.50
N GLY A 490 -25.76 -25.71 8.71
CA GLY A 490 -27.15 -25.62 9.15
C GLY A 490 -27.59 -26.84 9.97
N ASP A 491 -28.51 -26.66 10.91
CA ASP A 491 -29.26 -27.76 11.56
C ASP A 491 -30.74 -27.36 11.65
N CYS A 492 -31.42 -27.39 10.50
CA CYS A 492 -32.78 -26.87 10.41
C CYS A 492 -33.80 -27.71 11.22
N ASN A 493 -33.47 -28.98 11.48
CA ASN A 493 -34.33 -29.90 12.20
C ASN A 493 -33.99 -29.99 13.71
N THR A 494 -32.92 -29.30 14.14
CA THR A 494 -32.46 -29.12 15.53
C THR A 494 -32.10 -30.43 16.24
N ASN A 495 -31.56 -31.41 15.50
CA ASN A 495 -31.21 -32.72 16.06
C ASN A 495 -29.76 -32.81 16.55
N GLY A 496 -28.94 -31.77 16.33
CA GLY A 496 -27.53 -31.73 16.66
C GLY A 496 -26.61 -32.42 15.65
N VAL A 497 -27.07 -32.62 14.42
CA VAL A 497 -26.32 -33.12 13.26
C VAL A 497 -26.49 -32.11 12.12
N PRO A 498 -25.40 -31.68 11.47
CA PRO A 498 -25.47 -30.81 10.31
C PRO A 498 -26.38 -31.32 9.20
N ASP A 499 -27.08 -30.42 8.53
CA ASP A 499 -28.03 -30.69 7.44
C ASP A 499 -27.36 -31.48 6.30
N GLU A 500 -26.11 -31.15 5.93
CA GLU A 500 -25.36 -31.89 4.92
C GLU A 500 -25.08 -33.34 5.33
N CYS A 501 -24.99 -33.61 6.63
CA CYS A 501 -24.75 -34.95 7.16
C CYS A 501 -26.02 -35.76 7.28
N ASP A 502 -27.13 -35.09 7.61
CA ASP A 502 -28.46 -35.66 7.51
C ASP A 502 -28.82 -36.04 6.05
N LEU A 503 -28.36 -35.25 5.06
CA LEU A 503 -28.48 -35.60 3.64
C LEU A 503 -27.64 -36.82 3.25
N ILE A 504 -26.41 -36.92 3.77
CA ILE A 504 -25.51 -38.06 3.52
C ILE A 504 -26.10 -39.36 4.09
N ASP A 505 -26.66 -39.31 5.30
CA ASP A 505 -27.28 -40.46 5.98
C ASP A 505 -28.71 -40.76 5.49
N GLY A 506 -29.29 -39.86 4.69
CA GLY A 506 -30.61 -39.99 4.08
C GLY A 506 -31.76 -39.84 5.09
N THR A 507 -31.53 -39.12 6.18
CA THR A 507 -32.54 -38.74 7.18
C THR A 507 -33.39 -37.57 6.69
N LEU A 508 -32.84 -36.72 5.82
CA LEU A 508 -33.55 -35.68 5.08
C LEU A 508 -33.53 -35.96 3.56
N GLU A 509 -34.51 -35.39 2.85
CA GLU A 509 -34.61 -35.46 1.38
C GLU A 509 -34.15 -34.13 0.79
N ASP A 510 -33.40 -34.19 -0.32
CA ASP A 510 -33.11 -33.08 -1.22
C ASP A 510 -33.59 -33.51 -2.61
N ASN A 511 -34.84 -33.17 -2.94
CA ASN A 511 -35.47 -33.62 -4.19
C ASN A 511 -35.07 -32.75 -5.38
N ASN A 512 -34.64 -31.51 -5.14
CA ASN A 512 -34.28 -30.55 -6.19
C ASN A 512 -32.77 -30.52 -6.49
N GLY A 513 -31.95 -31.13 -5.63
CA GLY A 513 -30.51 -31.32 -5.78
C GLY A 513 -29.66 -30.09 -5.44
N ASN A 514 -30.20 -29.12 -4.69
CA ASN A 514 -29.49 -27.88 -4.36
C ASN A 514 -28.65 -27.96 -3.07
N SER A 515 -28.55 -29.14 -2.45
CA SER A 515 -27.79 -29.40 -1.21
C SER A 515 -28.35 -28.71 0.05
N VAL A 516 -29.55 -28.15 -0.02
CA VAL A 516 -30.36 -27.73 1.13
C VAL A 516 -31.46 -28.78 1.32
N PRO A 517 -31.66 -29.34 2.52
CA PRO A 517 -32.72 -30.31 2.69
C PRO A 517 -34.10 -29.70 2.47
N ASP A 518 -35.00 -30.36 1.73
CA ASP A 518 -36.34 -29.87 1.38
C ASP A 518 -37.16 -29.41 2.61
N SER A 519 -36.90 -29.99 3.79
CA SER A 519 -37.55 -29.58 5.05
C SER A 519 -37.05 -28.25 5.61
N CYS A 520 -35.85 -27.86 5.21
CA CYS A 520 -35.19 -26.58 5.49
C CYS A 520 -35.50 -25.55 4.41
N GLU A 521 -36.00 -26.00 3.25
CA GLU A 521 -36.42 -25.13 2.17
C GLU A 521 -37.76 -24.48 2.50
N VAL A 522 -37.81 -23.18 2.26
CA VAL A 522 -39.07 -22.44 2.17
C VAL A 522 -39.50 -22.50 0.72
N ASP A 523 -40.77 -22.83 0.42
CA ASP A 523 -41.32 -22.86 -0.94
C ASP A 523 -41.06 -21.53 -1.67
N VAL A 524 -39.93 -21.39 -2.36
CA VAL A 524 -39.62 -20.26 -3.23
C VAL A 524 -40.31 -20.55 -4.58
N PRO A 525 -41.24 -19.70 -5.06
CA PRO A 525 -41.94 -19.98 -6.29
C PRO A 525 -40.98 -19.87 -7.49
N ALA A 526 -40.66 -21.01 -8.11
CA ALA A 526 -39.67 -21.09 -9.20
C ALA A 526 -40.03 -20.29 -10.47
N ASP A 527 -41.31 -19.90 -10.64
CA ASP A 527 -41.81 -19.19 -11.82
C ASP A 527 -42.23 -17.73 -11.52
N VAL A 528 -41.84 -17.17 -10.36
CA VAL A 528 -42.12 -15.77 -10.00
C VAL A 528 -40.85 -14.94 -10.13
N TYR A 529 -40.94 -13.79 -10.79
CA TYR A 529 -39.76 -12.95 -11.03
C TYR A 529 -40.09 -11.48 -11.31
N ILE A 530 -39.12 -10.58 -11.09
CA ILE A 530 -39.20 -9.16 -11.44
C ILE A 530 -39.04 -9.05 -12.96
N ASN A 531 -40.00 -8.42 -13.62
CA ASN A 531 -40.09 -8.38 -15.08
C ASN A 531 -39.78 -7.01 -15.68
N GLU A 532 -40.20 -5.94 -15.01
CA GLU A 532 -40.07 -4.59 -15.52
C GLU A 532 -40.02 -3.59 -14.36
N VAL A 533 -39.12 -2.62 -14.42
CA VAL A 533 -38.93 -1.59 -13.40
C VAL A 533 -38.74 -0.25 -14.08
N ARG A 534 -39.51 0.76 -13.66
CA ARG A 534 -39.39 2.15 -14.12
C ARG A 534 -39.19 3.08 -12.92
N ARG A 535 -38.23 3.99 -13.05
CA ARG A 535 -37.84 5.02 -12.06
C ARG A 535 -37.41 6.32 -12.76
N ASP A 536 -37.34 7.43 -12.02
CA ASP A 536 -36.66 8.69 -12.40
C ASP A 536 -36.97 9.17 -13.84
N GLU A 537 -38.25 9.39 -14.14
CA GLU A 537 -38.63 9.86 -15.46
C GLU A 537 -38.33 11.35 -15.67
N PRO A 538 -37.98 11.79 -16.90
CA PRO A 538 -37.73 13.21 -17.15
C PRO A 538 -38.95 14.10 -16.86
N GLY A 539 -38.96 14.79 -15.72
CA GLY A 539 -40.00 15.77 -15.39
C GLY A 539 -40.49 15.65 -13.96
N ALA A 540 -41.78 15.34 -13.81
CA ALA A 540 -42.33 14.99 -12.52
C ALA A 540 -42.49 13.47 -12.52
N ASP A 541 -41.92 12.81 -11.53
CA ASP A 541 -42.01 11.36 -11.34
C ASP A 541 -43.45 11.02 -10.98
N ASN A 542 -44.21 10.57 -11.97
CA ASN A 542 -45.59 10.14 -11.80
C ASN A 542 -45.81 8.73 -12.35
N ASN A 543 -44.75 8.02 -12.77
CA ASN A 543 -44.88 6.72 -13.42
C ASN A 543 -43.90 5.66 -12.90
N ASP A 544 -43.53 5.71 -11.63
CA ASP A 544 -42.68 4.72 -10.98
C ASP A 544 -43.47 3.43 -10.72
N TYR A 545 -42.90 2.30 -11.14
CA TYR A 545 -43.51 0.99 -10.96
C TYR A 545 -42.51 -0.17 -10.97
N VAL A 546 -42.95 -1.26 -10.37
CA VAL A 546 -42.34 -2.58 -10.46
C VAL A 546 -43.39 -3.58 -10.91
N GLU A 547 -43.11 -4.31 -11.99
CA GLU A 547 -43.92 -5.42 -12.47
C GLU A 547 -43.28 -6.75 -12.07
N VAL A 548 -44.07 -7.61 -11.43
CA VAL A 548 -43.71 -8.99 -11.12
C VAL A 548 -44.51 -9.94 -12.02
N ARG A 549 -43.87 -10.95 -12.60
CA ARG A 549 -44.52 -11.98 -13.41
C ARG A 549 -44.62 -13.28 -12.64
N GLY A 550 -45.64 -14.07 -12.98
CA GLY A 550 -45.76 -15.44 -12.50
C GLY A 550 -46.99 -16.18 -13.03
N PRO A 551 -47.19 -17.45 -12.64
CA PRO A 551 -48.35 -18.22 -13.03
C PRO A 551 -49.65 -17.55 -12.57
N SER A 552 -50.68 -17.56 -13.42
CA SER A 552 -51.96 -16.98 -13.04
C SER A 552 -52.54 -17.64 -11.79
N GLY A 553 -52.89 -16.81 -10.80
CA GLY A 553 -53.39 -17.25 -9.50
C GLY A 553 -52.31 -17.70 -8.51
N GLN A 554 -51.03 -17.53 -8.85
CA GLN A 554 -49.92 -17.74 -7.93
C GLN A 554 -50.10 -16.84 -6.70
N SER A 555 -50.03 -17.44 -5.51
CA SER A 555 -50.11 -16.69 -4.25
C SER A 555 -48.78 -16.01 -3.96
N MET A 556 -48.88 -14.78 -3.46
CA MET A 556 -47.73 -13.98 -3.00
C MET A 556 -47.62 -13.94 -1.47
N ASP A 557 -48.32 -14.85 -0.77
CA ASP A 557 -48.28 -14.94 0.69
C ASP A 557 -46.85 -15.22 1.17
N GLY A 558 -46.38 -14.38 2.10
CA GLY A 558 -45.02 -14.46 2.62
C GLY A 558 -43.96 -13.84 1.71
N ILE A 559 -44.30 -13.27 0.55
CA ILE A 559 -43.34 -12.58 -0.32
C ILE A 559 -43.36 -11.09 -0.02
N SER A 560 -42.18 -10.47 0.03
CA SER A 560 -42.00 -9.03 0.08
C SER A 560 -41.08 -8.57 -1.03
N LEU A 561 -41.38 -7.42 -1.64
CA LEU A 561 -40.44 -6.66 -2.45
C LEU A 561 -39.70 -5.71 -1.53
N ILE A 562 -38.36 -5.78 -1.53
CA ILE A 562 -37.49 -4.87 -0.80
C ILE A 562 -36.59 -4.10 -1.77
N ILE A 563 -36.25 -2.88 -1.40
CA ILE A 563 -35.27 -2.05 -2.10
C ILE A 563 -34.13 -1.76 -1.13
N ILE A 564 -32.90 -2.00 -1.58
CA ILE A 564 -31.66 -1.79 -0.83
C ILE A 564 -30.83 -0.73 -1.56
N GLY A 565 -30.37 0.29 -0.85
CA GLY A 565 -29.58 1.42 -1.37
C GLY A 565 -28.66 2.03 -0.30
N ASP A 566 -28.36 3.33 -0.40
CA ASP A 566 -27.62 4.13 0.57
C ASP A 566 -28.51 4.99 1.46
N GLY A 567 -29.09 4.34 2.45
CA GLY A 567 -29.70 5.06 3.55
C GLY A 567 -28.69 5.94 4.32
N ALA A 568 -29.15 6.58 5.39
CA ALA A 568 -28.32 7.47 6.21
C ALA A 568 -27.10 6.78 6.90
N GLY A 569 -26.98 5.45 6.79
CA GLY A 569 -25.96 4.62 7.43
C GLY A 569 -24.77 4.23 6.54
N GLY A 570 -24.92 4.25 5.21
CA GLY A 570 -23.99 3.56 4.30
C GLY A 570 -24.76 2.77 3.24
N SER A 571 -24.06 2.02 2.39
CA SER A 571 -24.68 1.08 1.45
C SER A 571 -25.31 -0.09 2.20
N GLY A 572 -26.32 -0.74 1.60
CA GLY A 572 -26.92 -1.94 2.20
C GLY A 572 -28.13 -1.65 3.09
N VAL A 573 -28.62 -0.42 3.11
CA VAL A 573 -29.80 -0.05 3.90
C VAL A 573 -31.09 -0.41 3.17
N VAL A 574 -32.04 -1.00 3.88
CA VAL A 574 -33.40 -1.26 3.39
C VAL A 574 -34.21 0.03 3.35
N GLU A 575 -34.54 0.49 2.15
CA GLU A 575 -35.19 1.79 1.90
C GLU A 575 -36.68 1.69 1.58
N GLU A 576 -37.15 0.50 1.17
CA GLU A 576 -38.56 0.25 0.92
C GLU A 576 -38.89 -1.21 1.23
N VAL A 577 -40.06 -1.44 1.81
CA VAL A 577 -40.56 -2.78 2.13
C VAL A 577 -42.03 -2.87 1.75
N ILE A 578 -42.30 -3.54 0.64
CA ILE A 578 -43.66 -3.76 0.13
C ILE A 578 -44.05 -5.20 0.38
N ASN A 579 -44.94 -5.42 1.35
CA ASN A 579 -45.48 -6.74 1.67
C ASN A 579 -46.55 -7.15 0.63
N LEU A 580 -46.33 -8.27 -0.07
CA LEU A 580 -47.22 -8.76 -1.12
C LEU A 580 -48.23 -9.81 -0.63
N SER A 581 -48.24 -10.10 0.68
CA SER A 581 -49.13 -11.12 1.25
C SER A 581 -50.60 -10.75 1.07
N GLY A 582 -51.41 -11.74 0.71
CA GLY A 582 -52.82 -11.58 0.37
C GLY A 582 -53.08 -11.19 -1.09
N LEU A 583 -52.03 -10.93 -1.88
CA LEU A 583 -52.13 -10.75 -3.33
C LEU A 583 -51.97 -12.09 -4.06
N VAL A 584 -52.44 -12.10 -5.31
CA VAL A 584 -52.24 -13.19 -6.26
C VAL A 584 -51.85 -12.59 -7.60
N VAL A 585 -51.00 -13.28 -8.36
CA VAL A 585 -50.70 -12.89 -9.74
C VAL A 585 -51.97 -12.97 -10.59
N GLY A 586 -52.23 -11.91 -11.37
CA GLY A 586 -53.46 -11.73 -12.15
C GLY A 586 -53.69 -12.78 -13.24
N SER A 587 -54.84 -12.69 -13.92
CA SER A 587 -55.16 -13.55 -15.07
C SER A 587 -54.32 -13.25 -16.32
N ASP A 588 -53.74 -12.08 -16.36
CA ASP A 588 -52.75 -11.58 -17.31
C ASP A 588 -51.32 -12.01 -16.97
N GLY A 589 -51.12 -12.73 -15.86
CA GLY A 589 -49.80 -13.25 -15.46
C GLY A 589 -48.88 -12.19 -14.88
N ALA A 590 -49.38 -10.99 -14.57
CA ALA A 590 -48.62 -9.90 -13.95
C ALA A 590 -49.16 -9.56 -12.55
N LEU A 591 -48.31 -8.92 -11.76
CA LEU A 591 -48.66 -8.16 -10.58
C LEU A 591 -47.99 -6.79 -10.73
N LEU A 592 -48.80 -5.76 -10.98
CA LEU A 592 -48.32 -4.39 -11.19
C LEU A 592 -48.38 -3.59 -9.87
N ILE A 593 -47.22 -3.15 -9.39
CA ILE A 593 -47.05 -2.29 -8.22
C ILE A 593 -46.65 -0.91 -8.70
N CYS A 594 -47.48 0.10 -8.48
CA CYS A 594 -47.17 1.47 -8.94
C CYS A 594 -47.60 2.54 -7.95
N GLU A 595 -47.12 3.76 -8.18
CA GLU A 595 -47.49 4.93 -7.38
C GLU A 595 -48.93 5.43 -7.63
N ASP A 596 -49.46 6.24 -6.72
CA ASP A 596 -50.84 6.74 -6.81
C ASP A 596 -51.04 7.84 -7.88
N THR A 597 -49.93 8.37 -8.39
CA THR A 597 -49.84 9.35 -9.47
C THR A 597 -49.74 8.75 -10.87
N PHE A 598 -49.72 7.41 -10.99
CA PHE A 598 -49.53 6.65 -12.24
C PHE A 598 -50.39 7.10 -13.44
N THR A 599 -49.74 7.42 -14.57
CA THR A 599 -50.41 7.97 -15.78
C THR A 599 -50.20 7.21 -17.09
N LEU A 600 -49.23 6.28 -17.19
CA LEU A 600 -48.96 5.52 -18.43
C LEU A 600 -50.06 4.53 -18.78
N GLY A 601 -50.75 4.00 -17.77
CA GLY A 601 -51.90 3.10 -17.91
C GLY A 601 -53.08 3.57 -17.07
N PRO A 602 -54.28 3.00 -17.28
CA PRO A 602 -55.35 3.19 -16.32
C PRO A 602 -54.91 2.58 -14.98
N ILE A 603 -54.82 3.41 -13.92
CA ILE A 603 -54.55 3.00 -12.54
C ILE A 603 -55.42 1.83 -12.04
N ALA A 604 -56.54 1.55 -12.73
CA ALA A 604 -57.37 0.37 -12.50
C ALA A 604 -56.71 -0.97 -12.89
N LEU A 605 -55.54 -0.95 -13.54
CA LEU A 605 -54.70 -2.12 -13.83
C LEU A 605 -53.64 -2.36 -12.75
N ALA A 606 -53.47 -1.44 -11.79
CA ALA A 606 -52.57 -1.66 -10.67
C ALA A 606 -53.17 -2.71 -9.72
N ASP A 607 -52.37 -3.73 -9.39
CA ASP A 607 -52.73 -4.74 -8.40
C ASP A 607 -52.46 -4.25 -6.98
N LEU A 608 -51.44 -3.40 -6.82
CA LEU A 608 -51.10 -2.74 -5.56
C LEU A 608 -50.68 -1.28 -5.81
N ILE A 609 -51.17 -0.38 -4.95
CA ILE A 609 -50.72 1.00 -4.85
C ILE A 609 -50.28 1.22 -3.40
N PRO A 610 -48.98 1.17 -3.09
CA PRO A 610 -48.49 1.38 -1.75
C PRO A 610 -48.81 2.79 -1.23
N GLU A 611 -49.03 2.92 0.09
CA GLU A 611 -49.28 4.21 0.72
C GLU A 611 -48.00 5.06 0.70
N GLY A 612 -47.92 6.03 -0.22
CA GLY A 612 -46.73 6.87 -0.40
C GLY A 612 -45.99 6.68 -1.71
N GLY A 613 -46.41 5.73 -2.56
CA GLY A 613 -45.72 5.38 -3.81
C GLY A 613 -44.71 4.24 -3.61
N VAL A 614 -43.96 3.91 -4.67
CA VAL A 614 -42.80 3.02 -4.59
C VAL A 614 -41.57 3.93 -4.48
N ASN A 615 -40.83 3.88 -3.37
CA ASN A 615 -39.64 4.72 -3.21
C ASN A 615 -38.48 4.15 -4.03
N LEU A 616 -38.35 4.55 -5.29
CA LEU A 616 -37.34 4.03 -6.21
C LEU A 616 -36.12 4.92 -6.38
N GLU A 617 -35.87 5.91 -5.51
CA GLU A 617 -34.70 6.83 -5.43
C GLU A 617 -34.24 7.44 -6.79
N ASN A 618 -33.44 8.50 -6.83
CA ASN A 618 -33.03 9.08 -8.12
C ASN A 618 -31.50 9.22 -8.16
N SER A 619 -30.89 8.71 -9.25
CA SER A 619 -29.44 8.79 -9.51
C SER A 619 -28.53 7.88 -8.67
N ASP A 620 -29.06 6.93 -7.91
CA ASP A 620 -28.27 6.02 -7.04
C ASP A 620 -28.27 4.56 -7.56
N ASN A 621 -27.27 3.76 -7.13
CA ASN A 621 -27.28 2.30 -7.32
C ASN A 621 -28.30 1.68 -6.35
N ILE A 622 -29.31 0.99 -6.88
CA ILE A 622 -30.31 0.30 -6.05
C ILE A 622 -30.38 -1.18 -6.38
N THR A 623 -30.65 -2.01 -5.37
CA THR A 623 -30.98 -3.43 -5.52
C THR A 623 -32.45 -3.66 -5.19
N LEU A 624 -33.21 -4.18 -6.15
CA LEU A 624 -34.57 -4.67 -5.92
C LEU A 624 -34.52 -6.18 -5.71
N ALA A 625 -35.11 -6.67 -4.62
CA ALA A 625 -35.18 -8.11 -4.34
C ALA A 625 -36.59 -8.54 -3.93
N LEU A 626 -37.07 -9.64 -4.51
CA LEU A 626 -38.22 -10.38 -4.03
C LEU A 626 -37.72 -11.44 -3.04
N VAL A 627 -38.17 -11.37 -1.80
CA VAL A 627 -37.70 -12.24 -0.71
C VAL A 627 -38.86 -12.90 0.03
N THR A 628 -38.63 -14.10 0.57
CA THR A 628 -39.63 -14.86 1.33
C THR A 628 -39.47 -14.63 2.83
N ASN A 629 -40.60 -14.48 3.53
CA ASN A 629 -40.71 -14.27 4.97
C ASN A 629 -39.78 -13.18 5.52
N PHE A 630 -39.73 -12.04 4.83
CA PHE A 630 -38.96 -10.88 5.30
C PHE A 630 -39.34 -10.52 6.74
N SER A 631 -38.33 -10.43 7.59
CA SER A 631 -38.41 -10.20 9.03
C SER A 631 -37.66 -8.95 9.47
N GLY A 632 -36.97 -8.29 8.54
CA GLY A 632 -36.26 -7.04 8.77
C GLY A 632 -37.19 -5.84 8.88
N SER A 633 -36.60 -4.65 8.88
CA SER A 633 -37.33 -3.38 8.95
C SER A 633 -36.82 -2.37 7.93
N LEU A 634 -37.68 -1.40 7.60
CA LEU A 634 -37.26 -0.16 6.94
C LEU A 634 -36.13 0.51 7.75
N ASP A 635 -35.18 1.13 7.05
CA ASP A 635 -33.94 1.74 7.56
C ASP A 635 -32.96 0.75 8.22
N GLN A 636 -33.19 -0.56 8.10
CA GLN A 636 -32.22 -1.54 8.59
C GLN A 636 -31.03 -1.59 7.65
N ASP A 637 -29.85 -1.40 8.19
CA ASP A 637 -28.58 -1.62 7.51
C ASP A 637 -28.23 -3.11 7.48
N LEU A 638 -28.00 -3.65 6.29
CA LEU A 638 -27.70 -5.05 6.04
C LEU A 638 -26.23 -5.29 5.65
N ASP A 639 -25.44 -4.25 5.39
CA ASP A 639 -24.00 -4.28 5.07
C ASP A 639 -23.32 -3.25 5.97
N THR A 640 -23.23 -3.58 7.26
CA THR A 640 -22.86 -2.63 8.31
C THR A 640 -21.40 -2.21 8.28
N ASP A 641 -20.59 -2.89 7.48
CA ASP A 641 -19.17 -2.57 7.25
C ASP A 641 -18.89 -1.99 5.85
N ASP A 642 -19.94 -1.73 5.05
CA ASP A 642 -19.89 -1.14 3.70
C ASP A 642 -18.94 -1.89 2.73
N ASN A 643 -18.75 -3.19 2.91
CA ASN A 643 -17.76 -3.96 2.16
C ASN A 643 -18.29 -4.47 0.79
N GLY A 644 -19.58 -4.29 0.51
CA GLY A 644 -20.26 -4.79 -0.68
C GLY A 644 -20.82 -6.21 -0.54
N THR A 645 -20.86 -6.74 0.68
CA THR A 645 -21.41 -8.06 1.04
C THR A 645 -22.41 -7.88 2.18
N LEU A 646 -23.60 -8.44 2.06
CA LEU A 646 -24.60 -8.35 3.13
C LEU A 646 -24.19 -9.20 4.35
N ASP A 647 -24.07 -8.56 5.51
CA ASP A 647 -23.87 -9.17 6.83
C ASP A 647 -25.14 -9.84 7.35
N ALA A 648 -26.29 -9.32 6.95
CA ALA A 648 -27.60 -9.78 7.40
C ALA A 648 -28.55 -10.02 6.23
N THR A 649 -29.21 -11.18 6.25
CA THR A 649 -30.25 -11.54 5.28
C THR A 649 -31.53 -11.90 6.04
N PRO A 650 -32.33 -10.90 6.50
CA PRO A 650 -33.50 -11.14 7.35
C PRO A 650 -34.71 -11.67 6.56
N TRP A 651 -34.48 -12.65 5.69
CA TRP A 651 -35.46 -13.39 4.91
C TRP A 651 -35.07 -14.87 4.87
N LEU A 652 -35.98 -15.75 4.49
CA LEU A 652 -35.71 -17.18 4.43
C LEU A 652 -35.28 -17.67 3.04
N GLY A 653 -35.41 -16.84 2.01
CA GLY A 653 -34.96 -17.15 0.66
C GLY A 653 -35.21 -16.00 -0.30
N VAL A 654 -34.42 -15.95 -1.37
CA VAL A 654 -34.55 -14.97 -2.46
C VAL A 654 -35.35 -15.61 -3.60
N VAL A 655 -36.41 -14.94 -4.04
CA VAL A 655 -37.21 -15.33 -5.21
C VAL A 655 -36.56 -14.82 -6.50
N ASP A 656 -36.18 -13.55 -6.52
CA ASP A 656 -35.50 -12.91 -7.66
C ASP A 656 -34.86 -11.59 -7.22
N ALA A 657 -33.83 -11.12 -7.94
CA ALA A 657 -33.18 -9.84 -7.67
C ALA A 657 -32.68 -9.17 -8.96
N VAL A 658 -32.60 -7.84 -8.94
CA VAL A 658 -32.02 -7.02 -10.01
C VAL A 658 -31.45 -5.72 -9.46
N GLY A 659 -30.28 -5.33 -9.95
CA GLY A 659 -29.66 -4.05 -9.66
C GLY A 659 -29.91 -3.04 -10.78
N SER A 660 -30.20 -1.79 -10.45
CA SER A 660 -30.15 -0.66 -11.40
C SER A 660 -29.01 0.24 -10.98
N VAL A 661 -27.96 0.32 -11.81
CA VAL A 661 -26.66 0.88 -11.39
C VAL A 661 -26.18 2.04 -12.29
N GLU A 662 -25.68 3.11 -11.69
CA GLU A 662 -24.98 4.26 -12.30
C GLU A 662 -23.48 3.97 -12.57
N ASN A 663 -22.85 3.05 -11.83
CA ASN A 663 -21.52 2.54 -12.14
C ASN A 663 -21.25 1.17 -11.52
N THR A 664 -20.18 0.50 -11.98
CA THR A 664 -19.81 -0.88 -11.57
C THR A 664 -18.37 -0.97 -11.04
N ASP A 665 -17.80 0.14 -10.56
CA ASP A 665 -16.41 0.18 -10.05
C ASP A 665 -16.29 -0.54 -8.69
N THR A 666 -15.11 -1.09 -8.39
CA THR A 666 -14.82 -1.91 -7.18
C THR A 666 -13.46 -1.53 -6.55
N PRO A 667 -13.40 -0.90 -5.35
CA PRO A 667 -14.52 -0.32 -4.61
C PRO A 667 -15.07 0.91 -5.35
N PRO A 668 -16.38 1.15 -5.31
CA PRO A 668 -16.98 2.28 -5.98
C PRO A 668 -16.47 3.59 -5.36
N THR A 669 -15.93 4.49 -6.19
CA THR A 669 -15.45 5.79 -5.70
C THR A 669 -16.62 6.77 -5.55
N GLY A 670 -17.11 6.93 -4.33
CA GLY A 670 -18.13 7.93 -3.98
C GLY A 670 -19.55 7.58 -4.39
N THR A 671 -19.86 6.29 -4.55
CA THR A 671 -21.20 5.76 -4.90
C THR A 671 -21.42 4.39 -4.27
N GLU A 672 -22.68 3.94 -4.33
CA GLU A 672 -23.33 2.93 -3.52
C GLU A 672 -23.12 1.52 -4.07
N TRP A 673 -23.12 0.50 -3.22
CA TRP A 673 -23.03 -0.90 -3.68
C TRP A 673 -24.37 -1.42 -4.21
N SER A 674 -24.30 -2.26 -5.24
CA SER A 674 -25.41 -3.14 -5.61
C SER A 674 -25.14 -4.56 -5.14
N TYR A 675 -26.14 -5.21 -4.58
CA TYR A 675 -26.08 -6.56 -4.02
C TYR A 675 -26.77 -7.59 -4.91
N ALA A 676 -27.37 -7.17 -6.03
CA ALA A 676 -28.19 -8.05 -6.86
C ALA A 676 -27.45 -9.32 -7.30
N THR A 677 -26.18 -9.19 -7.72
CA THR A 677 -25.36 -10.34 -8.11
C THR A 677 -25.14 -11.34 -6.96
N SER A 678 -24.94 -10.86 -5.72
CA SER A 678 -24.79 -11.72 -4.54
C SER A 678 -26.08 -12.46 -4.17
N LEU A 679 -27.23 -11.86 -4.51
CA LEU A 679 -28.57 -12.44 -4.34
C LEU A 679 -29.00 -13.33 -5.52
N GLY A 680 -28.10 -13.58 -6.48
CA GLY A 680 -28.37 -14.41 -7.66
C GLY A 680 -29.03 -13.69 -8.83
N GLY A 681 -29.14 -12.36 -8.78
CA GLY A 681 -29.63 -11.48 -9.83
C GLY A 681 -28.52 -10.91 -10.74
N GLU A 682 -28.85 -9.84 -11.47
CA GLU A 682 -27.93 -9.13 -12.37
C GLU A 682 -27.97 -7.62 -12.15
N ASP A 683 -26.82 -6.95 -12.32
CA ASP A 683 -26.71 -5.49 -12.29
C ASP A 683 -26.87 -4.89 -13.69
N ILE A 684 -27.85 -4.01 -13.85
CA ILE A 684 -28.23 -3.42 -15.13
C ILE A 684 -27.86 -1.95 -15.15
N GLY A 685 -26.95 -1.59 -16.05
CA GLY A 685 -26.45 -0.22 -16.22
C GLY A 685 -24.93 -0.16 -16.37
N PRO A 686 -24.37 1.06 -16.42
CA PRO A 686 -25.10 2.32 -16.52
C PRO A 686 -25.71 2.62 -17.88
N ASP A 687 -26.79 3.41 -17.90
CA ASP A 687 -27.24 4.09 -19.11
C ASP A 687 -26.44 5.39 -19.28
N THR A 688 -25.26 5.23 -19.89
CA THR A 688 -24.26 6.29 -20.05
C THR A 688 -23.61 6.72 -18.72
N THR A 689 -24.11 7.77 -18.08
CA THR A 689 -23.60 8.32 -16.81
C THR A 689 -24.68 8.38 -15.74
N PHE A 690 -25.76 7.63 -15.91
CA PHE A 690 -26.90 7.58 -14.99
C PHE A 690 -27.32 6.13 -14.79
N ALA A 691 -27.93 5.84 -13.64
CA ALA A 691 -28.66 4.60 -13.46
C ALA A 691 -29.80 4.50 -14.50
N PRO A 692 -30.05 3.32 -15.08
CA PRO A 692 -31.16 3.13 -16.01
C PRO A 692 -32.50 3.47 -15.36
N ALA A 693 -33.21 4.39 -16.00
CA ALA A 693 -34.53 4.85 -15.57
C ALA A 693 -35.66 3.88 -16.00
N HIS A 694 -35.38 2.94 -16.91
CA HIS A 694 -36.29 1.85 -17.26
C HIS A 694 -35.49 0.60 -17.61
N ILE A 695 -35.80 -0.51 -16.93
CA ILE A 695 -35.21 -1.83 -17.20
C ILE A 695 -36.31 -2.88 -17.31
N TRP A 696 -36.13 -3.85 -18.19
CA TRP A 696 -37.15 -4.87 -18.48
C TRP A 696 -36.54 -6.17 -19.00
N ARG A 697 -37.21 -7.31 -18.77
CA ARG A 697 -36.77 -8.64 -19.22
C ARG A 697 -37.38 -9.04 -20.57
N CYS A 698 -36.57 -9.64 -21.44
CA CYS A 698 -37.06 -10.28 -22.65
C CYS A 698 -37.97 -11.48 -22.30
N PRO A 699 -39.17 -11.59 -22.88
CA PRO A 699 -40.06 -12.73 -22.61
C PRO A 699 -39.48 -14.10 -22.96
N ASP A 700 -38.62 -14.17 -23.99
CA ASP A 700 -38.09 -15.41 -24.55
C ASP A 700 -36.80 -15.90 -23.87
N SER A 701 -35.97 -14.98 -23.40
CA SER A 701 -34.62 -15.24 -22.90
C SER A 701 -34.41 -14.80 -21.45
N LEU A 702 -35.36 -14.07 -20.87
CA LEU A 702 -35.29 -13.43 -19.55
C LEU A 702 -34.12 -12.45 -19.38
N ALA A 703 -33.41 -12.13 -20.47
CA ALA A 703 -32.31 -11.19 -20.44
C ALA A 703 -32.81 -9.76 -20.17
N TRP A 704 -32.09 -9.04 -19.31
CA TRP A 704 -32.41 -7.65 -18.99
C TRP A 704 -31.99 -6.68 -20.09
N ASN A 705 -32.80 -5.66 -20.30
CA ASN A 705 -32.58 -4.59 -21.27
C ASN A 705 -32.89 -3.23 -20.63
N ILE A 706 -32.21 -2.20 -21.14
CA ILE A 706 -32.46 -0.80 -20.80
C ILE A 706 -33.46 -0.23 -21.81
N GLY A 707 -34.57 0.33 -21.33
CA GLY A 707 -35.55 1.03 -22.16
C GLY A 707 -35.22 2.52 -22.37
N PHE A 708 -35.80 3.12 -23.41
CA PHE A 708 -35.53 4.51 -23.79
C PHE A 708 -36.77 5.40 -23.65
N PHE A 709 -36.63 6.62 -23.12
CA PHE A 709 -37.72 7.61 -23.10
C PHE A 709 -37.88 8.33 -24.45
N GLY A 710 -39.05 8.26 -25.10
CA GLY A 710 -39.35 9.09 -26.28
C GLY A 710 -40.41 8.58 -27.26
N SER A 711 -41.13 9.53 -27.85
CA SER A 711 -42.47 9.38 -28.47
C SER A 711 -42.52 8.78 -29.89
N ASP A 712 -41.94 7.60 -30.13
CA ASP A 712 -42.32 6.74 -31.29
C ASP A 712 -41.80 5.28 -31.12
N GLN A 713 -40.89 5.02 -30.18
CA GLN A 713 -40.37 3.67 -29.86
C GLN A 713 -40.27 3.38 -28.34
N GLY A 714 -40.12 4.41 -27.49
CA GLY A 714 -40.04 4.23 -26.03
C GLY A 714 -41.35 3.83 -25.38
N GLU A 715 -42.48 4.28 -25.94
CA GLU A 715 -43.83 3.92 -25.45
C GLU A 715 -44.29 2.50 -25.87
N LEU A 716 -43.47 1.76 -26.62
CA LEU A 716 -43.78 0.38 -27.03
C LEU A 716 -43.11 -0.67 -26.14
N GLN A 717 -41.99 -0.32 -25.49
CA GLN A 717 -41.22 -1.20 -24.60
C GLN A 717 -41.60 -1.03 -23.14
N ASP A 718 -42.20 0.12 -22.80
CA ASP A 718 -42.71 0.43 -21.47
C ASP A 718 -44.16 -0.05 -21.36
N THR A 719 -44.34 -1.24 -20.78
CA THR A 719 -45.58 -2.02 -20.93
C THR A 719 -46.23 -2.39 -19.59
N PRO A 720 -46.51 -1.41 -18.71
CA PRO A 720 -47.02 -1.70 -17.37
C PRO A 720 -48.34 -2.48 -17.40
N GLY A 721 -48.33 -3.68 -16.82
CA GLY A 721 -49.48 -4.59 -16.77
C GLY A 721 -49.72 -5.38 -18.07
N VAL A 722 -48.79 -5.34 -19.01
CA VAL A 722 -48.84 -6.01 -20.33
C VAL A 722 -47.50 -6.69 -20.60
N GLY A 723 -47.49 -7.79 -21.37
CA GLY A 723 -46.24 -8.49 -21.65
C GLY A 723 -45.25 -7.62 -22.43
N ASN A 724 -43.96 -7.70 -22.04
CA ASN A 724 -42.85 -7.03 -22.72
C ASN A 724 -42.74 -7.47 -24.19
N LEU A 725 -42.09 -6.65 -25.02
CA LEU A 725 -41.77 -7.00 -26.41
C LEU A 725 -40.59 -7.97 -26.50
N ASP A 726 -40.51 -8.76 -27.58
CA ASP A 726 -39.30 -9.56 -27.82
C ASP A 726 -38.12 -8.70 -28.28
N CYS A 727 -36.95 -9.02 -27.73
CA CYS A 727 -35.71 -8.25 -27.89
C CYS A 727 -35.09 -8.34 -29.30
N ASP A 728 -35.55 -9.28 -30.13
CA ASP A 728 -35.09 -9.47 -31.51
C ASP A 728 -35.75 -8.52 -32.53
N GLY A 729 -36.59 -7.58 -32.05
CA GLY A 729 -37.31 -6.63 -32.91
C GLY A 729 -38.47 -7.24 -33.69
N GLY A 730 -39.01 -8.36 -33.21
CA GLY A 730 -40.28 -8.92 -33.66
C GLY A 730 -41.45 -8.25 -32.93
N GLU A 731 -42.55 -8.02 -33.64
CA GLU A 731 -43.87 -7.83 -33.00
C GLU A 731 -44.17 -9.04 -32.09
N PRO A 732 -44.99 -8.88 -31.02
CA PRO A 732 -45.22 -9.93 -30.03
C PRO A 732 -45.61 -11.26 -30.70
N ASN A 733 -44.94 -12.33 -30.28
CA ASN A 733 -45.03 -13.71 -30.75
C ASN A 733 -46.41 -14.16 -31.25
N ASN A 734 -46.69 -13.92 -32.54
CA ASN A 734 -47.51 -14.80 -33.35
C ASN A 734 -46.57 -15.38 -34.41
N CYS A 735 -46.22 -16.65 -34.30
CA CYS A 735 -45.74 -17.34 -35.49
C CYS A 735 -46.85 -17.22 -36.57
N PRO A 736 -46.55 -16.94 -37.86
CA PRO A 736 -47.59 -16.66 -38.86
C PRO A 736 -48.67 -17.74 -38.99
N GLU A 737 -48.35 -18.95 -38.56
CA GLU A 737 -49.20 -20.12 -38.47
C GLU A 737 -50.17 -20.16 -37.28
N ASP A 738 -49.94 -19.38 -36.22
CA ASP A 738 -50.89 -19.11 -35.12
C ASP A 738 -51.79 -17.94 -35.53
N VAL A 739 -52.91 -18.31 -36.13
CA VAL A 739 -53.84 -17.37 -36.77
C VAL A 739 -54.99 -16.98 -35.86
N ASP A 740 -55.16 -17.66 -34.72
CA ASP A 740 -56.18 -17.31 -33.73
C ASP A 740 -55.62 -16.69 -32.44
N GLY A 741 -54.28 -16.64 -32.31
CA GLY A 741 -53.55 -15.88 -31.30
C GLY A 741 -53.59 -16.54 -29.92
N ASP A 742 -53.79 -17.85 -29.86
CA ASP A 742 -53.77 -18.62 -28.62
C ASP A 742 -52.39 -19.19 -28.27
N GLN A 743 -51.37 -18.83 -29.05
CA GLN A 743 -49.95 -19.17 -28.89
C GLN A 743 -49.62 -20.64 -29.13
N VAL A 744 -50.56 -21.43 -29.67
CA VAL A 744 -50.37 -22.85 -30.02
C VAL A 744 -50.78 -23.11 -31.46
N VAL A 745 -49.82 -23.47 -32.33
CA VAL A 745 -50.13 -23.87 -33.72
C VAL A 745 -50.80 -25.23 -33.73
N GLY A 746 -52.12 -25.21 -33.88
CA GLY A 746 -52.98 -26.35 -33.60
C GLY A 746 -54.11 -26.58 -34.61
N PHE A 747 -55.07 -27.40 -34.19
CA PHE A 747 -56.24 -27.68 -35.03
C PHE A 747 -57.20 -26.48 -35.10
N SER A 748 -57.15 -25.59 -34.13
CA SER A 748 -57.91 -24.35 -34.05
C SER A 748 -57.52 -23.39 -35.19
N ASP A 749 -56.22 -23.27 -35.47
CA ASP A 749 -55.67 -22.52 -36.61
C ASP A 749 -56.08 -23.07 -37.97
N ILE A 750 -56.06 -24.40 -38.13
CA ILE A 750 -56.53 -25.05 -39.36
C ILE A 750 -58.01 -24.73 -39.59
N LEU A 751 -58.82 -24.71 -38.52
CA LEU A 751 -60.23 -24.37 -38.63
C LEU A 751 -60.42 -22.89 -38.98
N ALA A 752 -59.57 -21.99 -38.47
CA ALA A 752 -59.58 -20.58 -38.83
C ALA A 752 -59.24 -20.36 -40.33
N ILE A 753 -58.24 -21.06 -40.87
CA ILE A 753 -57.90 -21.03 -42.32
C ILE A 753 -59.04 -21.59 -43.17
N LEU A 754 -59.57 -22.78 -42.81
CA LEU A 754 -60.65 -23.41 -43.56
C LEU A 754 -61.94 -22.57 -43.54
N SER A 755 -62.16 -21.79 -42.49
CA SER A 755 -63.31 -20.88 -42.38
C SER A 755 -63.24 -19.70 -43.37
N ASN A 756 -62.03 -19.35 -43.83
CA ASN A 756 -61.76 -18.24 -44.77
C ASN A 756 -61.30 -18.72 -46.16
N TRP A 757 -61.56 -19.98 -46.50
CA TRP A 757 -61.09 -20.61 -47.75
C TRP A 757 -61.45 -19.82 -49.02
N GLY A 758 -60.45 -19.49 -49.83
CA GLY A 758 -60.57 -18.68 -51.05
C GLY A 758 -60.69 -17.17 -50.80
N GLY A 759 -60.53 -16.73 -49.54
CA GLY A 759 -60.40 -15.33 -49.13
C GLY A 759 -58.97 -14.82 -49.29
N SER A 760 -58.66 -13.71 -48.63
CA SER A 760 -57.34 -13.04 -48.69
C SER A 760 -56.66 -12.90 -47.31
N SER A 761 -57.21 -13.52 -46.27
CA SER A 761 -56.64 -13.53 -44.91
C SER A 761 -57.34 -14.62 -44.05
N PRO A 762 -56.61 -15.33 -43.17
CA PRO A 762 -55.15 -15.30 -43.03
C PRO A 762 -54.46 -16.03 -44.21
N ASP A 763 -53.56 -15.33 -44.90
CA ASP A 763 -52.77 -15.77 -46.06
C ASP A 763 -51.31 -15.87 -45.60
N ILE A 764 -50.91 -17.07 -45.20
CA ILE A 764 -49.69 -17.34 -44.44
C ILE A 764 -48.49 -17.37 -45.38
N ASP A 765 -48.65 -17.96 -46.57
CA ASP A 765 -47.55 -18.05 -47.55
C ASP A 765 -47.43 -16.82 -48.46
N GLY A 766 -48.41 -15.90 -48.40
CA GLY A 766 -48.40 -14.62 -49.08
C GLY A 766 -48.64 -14.72 -50.59
N ASP A 767 -49.25 -15.82 -51.07
CA ASP A 767 -49.55 -16.00 -52.49
C ASP A 767 -50.81 -15.21 -52.96
N GLY A 768 -51.53 -14.61 -52.01
CA GLY A 768 -52.68 -13.75 -52.23
C GLY A 768 -54.03 -14.47 -52.13
N VAL A 769 -54.06 -15.78 -51.82
CA VAL A 769 -55.30 -16.57 -51.71
C VAL A 769 -55.21 -17.60 -50.58
N VAL A 770 -56.16 -17.56 -49.64
CA VAL A 770 -56.27 -18.59 -48.60
C VAL A 770 -56.62 -19.95 -49.22
N GLY A 771 -55.68 -20.89 -49.17
CA GLY A 771 -55.73 -22.14 -49.90
C GLY A 771 -55.03 -23.30 -49.20
N PHE A 772 -54.71 -24.32 -49.99
CA PHE A 772 -54.15 -25.57 -49.44
C PHE A 772 -52.71 -25.42 -48.98
N SER A 773 -51.98 -24.46 -49.52
CA SER A 773 -50.60 -24.17 -49.13
C SER A 773 -50.54 -23.49 -47.75
N ASP A 774 -51.51 -22.65 -47.38
CA ASP A 774 -51.62 -22.09 -46.02
C ASP A 774 -51.91 -23.17 -44.97
N VAL A 775 -52.80 -24.13 -45.28
CA VAL A 775 -53.06 -25.26 -44.38
C VAL A 775 -51.80 -26.13 -44.22
N LEU A 776 -50.97 -26.25 -45.27
CA LEU A 776 -49.72 -26.98 -45.19
C LEU A 776 -48.69 -26.25 -44.32
N ALA A 777 -48.66 -24.92 -44.32
CA ALA A 777 -47.80 -24.12 -43.45
C ALA A 777 -48.11 -24.39 -41.97
N VAL A 778 -49.38 -24.32 -41.57
CA VAL A 778 -49.81 -24.66 -40.19
C VAL A 778 -49.48 -26.11 -39.84
N LEU A 779 -49.76 -27.06 -40.74
CA LEU A 779 -49.44 -28.47 -40.49
C LEU A 779 -47.94 -28.76 -40.38
N SER A 780 -47.08 -27.95 -41.00
CA SER A 780 -45.63 -28.11 -40.92
C SER A 780 -45.02 -27.52 -39.65
N SER A 781 -45.76 -26.67 -38.94
CA SER A 781 -45.31 -25.92 -37.75
C SER A 781 -46.12 -26.26 -36.50
N PHE A 782 -46.77 -27.43 -36.47
CA PHE A 782 -47.66 -27.88 -35.39
C PHE A 782 -46.93 -28.03 -34.04
N GLY A 783 -47.40 -27.34 -33.00
CA GLY A 783 -46.76 -27.27 -31.67
C GLY A 783 -46.93 -25.90 -31.02
N ASP A 784 -46.29 -25.67 -29.87
CA ASP A 784 -46.19 -24.33 -29.29
C ASP A 784 -45.41 -23.41 -30.27
N CYS A 785 -45.71 -22.12 -30.33
CA CYS A 785 -44.99 -21.17 -31.22
C CYS A 785 -43.48 -21.01 -30.86
N ASN A 786 -42.92 -21.83 -29.95
CA ASN A 786 -41.49 -21.92 -29.63
C ASN A 786 -41.09 -23.40 -29.39
N PRO A 787 -40.10 -23.99 -30.09
CA PRO A 787 -39.72 -25.41 -29.96
C PRO A 787 -38.90 -25.78 -28.71
#